data_AF-A0AAN9TES2-F1
#
_entry.id   AF-A0AAN9TES2-F1
#
_cell.length_a   1.000
_cell.length_b   1.000
_cell.length_c   1.000
_cell.angle_alpha   90.00
_cell.angle_beta   90.00
_cell.angle_gamma   90.00
#
_symmetry.space_group_name_H-M   'P 1'
#
loop_
_entity.id
_entity.type
_entity.pdbx_description
1 polymer ?
#
loop_
_entity_poly.entity_id
_entity_poly.type
_entity_poly.pdbx_seq_one_letter_code
_entity_poly.pdbx_strand_id
1 'polypeptide(L)'
;MRFCGKPAKMYFHSFQPFLRESSEVAKPHTIRPPKSKRSFVIDYENNTFLKDGQPFKYIAGSLHYFRVPRVYWRDRLRKYRAAGLNAVTTYVEWSTHEPTSGDYRFSGEEDLEYFLQLAQNEDLLVILRPGPYICAERDFGGLPPWLLMRYPNIELRTNDKDYQAEVKKWFDVLLARMNKYLYGNGGPIIMVQVENEYGSYPACDAEHKIWLRDLMKSHVQDAAVLFTTDGGAEYFLRCGTIPDVYPTVDFGTGASVEDSFRAMRIYASKGPLVNSEFYPGWLSHWEEKMERVNTTLILKTMTEMIERNASFNFYMFYGGTNFGFMNGANFGENYEPQLTSYDYDAPIDEAGDPTPKYYAIRELIGKHFPLPKIPVPKPAPRADYGTVSLKFVVSLFDYKSIQDTKTVVSHRPSTFEDLKLNYGYVLYQTKIPDNIADPSVLDVSNLRDRALVYVNQEPVTILTRSRNIYRAPLLAFSKSTLSLLVENQGRINFGRFLKDLKGLIEVPKINGVPLYSWEMTTFPFANVSWVPAAAESPVKHVSGRERPPAIYYGKLILPKDAVPENTFVDPTGWGKGIIFVNEHNLGRYWPAIGSQVTLFVPGSYLRVGVNHIVVVETESTPEKSSVRFTDKPYLDKIPPKIEAETIFIKRSFEIDFKNNGFLKDGKPFRYVSGDIHYFRIPRPYWRDRLRKYRAAGLNVISVYVEWSTHEPRPRQYCFTGQADVEYFIKLASEEGLLVILRPGPYICAERDMGGFPFWLMTKYPKISLRTNDPDFQREAEIWLKLMMLRLSKYFYGNGGPIIIVQVENEYGLLPDCNELYKIWMRDLIRFLVQDKAVLFSLDRSVDLPTGCGVIPGIYTTVDFGIEVDPRKAEGVIRGCYKKGPLVCTEFYTGWINYWGHNIKQKNYTQILKSSKQMLDQGWSFNYYMFHGGTNFGFTNGASDLAATYQSQITSYDYDAPLDEAGDPTLKFYSIRNLLSKYFVLPNIPVPKPAPKGNYGVFTLRPIQSLFNSTSPIHLTSRQEKSTKSFEELGQCGGYVLYETVVPANVKDGALLDICSMHDRANVYLNHNFIGILSRSENVYSISLPSPANKILSLLVENQGRISFGRNIKDVKGIFAPPKINNIPLVGWKITQLPLDDTSCIRNLFPTQNKLTPPAFYSAEFTLPSFPLDTYVDVSGWGKGVIFVNDINIGRYWPSVGPQVTLYLPGCYLRPPPLKNVITLFETEFTHPLREIALRDKPFLNKTPTT
;
A
#
# COMPACT_ATOMS: atom_id res chain seq x y z
N MET A 1 -70.02 -32.90 -23.37
CA MET A 1 -70.16 -31.83 -24.37
C MET A 1 -68.76 -31.44 -24.87
N ARG A 2 -68.53 -31.63 -26.18
CA ARG A 2 -67.53 -31.00 -27.10
C ARG A 2 -66.05 -31.02 -26.68
N PHE A 3 -65.32 -32.11 -26.99
CA PHE A 3 -64.42 -32.36 -28.17
C PHE A 3 -63.03 -31.68 -28.06
N CYS A 4 -61.94 -32.34 -27.64
CA CYS A 4 -61.02 -33.29 -28.32
C CYS A 4 -60.33 -32.78 -29.61
N GLY A 5 -58.99 -32.78 -29.64
CA GLY A 5 -58.20 -32.72 -30.89
C GLY A 5 -56.69 -32.46 -30.73
N LYS A 6 -55.87 -33.42 -31.20
CA LYS A 6 -54.39 -33.44 -31.28
C LYS A 6 -53.84 -32.69 -32.54
N PRO A 7 -52.51 -32.59 -32.76
CA PRO A 7 -51.81 -31.51 -33.51
C PRO A 7 -51.40 -31.87 -34.96
N ALA A 8 -51.03 -30.87 -35.79
CA ALA A 8 -50.01 -30.95 -36.88
C ALA A 8 -49.92 -29.70 -37.80
N LYS A 9 -48.66 -29.39 -38.23
CA LYS A 9 -48.16 -28.93 -39.56
C LYS A 9 -48.55 -27.55 -40.16
N MET A 10 -47.51 -26.80 -40.56
CA MET A 10 -47.16 -26.47 -41.97
C MET A 10 -45.79 -25.74 -42.00
N TYR A 11 -44.72 -26.33 -42.54
CA TYR A 11 -44.25 -26.42 -43.95
C TYR A 11 -43.58 -25.15 -44.52
N PHE A 12 -42.31 -25.38 -44.89
CA PHE A 12 -41.40 -24.53 -45.65
C PHE A 12 -41.93 -24.17 -47.05
N HIS A 13 -41.64 -22.95 -47.50
CA HIS A 13 -41.20 -22.71 -48.88
C HIS A 13 -40.27 -21.49 -49.02
N SER A 14 -39.26 -21.72 -49.85
CA SER A 14 -38.16 -20.89 -50.32
C SER A 14 -38.58 -19.77 -51.29
N PHE A 15 -37.84 -18.65 -51.33
CA PHE A 15 -37.50 -17.95 -52.58
C PHE A 15 -36.18 -17.15 -52.44
N GLN A 16 -35.30 -17.30 -53.45
CA GLN A 16 -34.02 -16.60 -53.65
C GLN A 16 -34.19 -15.11 -53.99
N PRO A 17 -33.09 -14.33 -54.15
CA PRO A 17 -32.67 -14.05 -55.53
C PRO A 17 -31.16 -13.99 -55.82
N PHE A 18 -30.83 -14.50 -57.02
CA PHE A 18 -29.84 -14.02 -58.00
C PHE A 18 -28.36 -13.88 -57.63
N LEU A 19 -27.52 -14.71 -58.26
CA LEU A 19 -26.39 -14.25 -59.09
C LEU A 19 -26.15 -15.27 -60.23
N ARG A 20 -26.08 -14.74 -61.45
CA ARG A 20 -26.03 -15.46 -62.73
C ARG A 20 -24.74 -16.26 -62.89
N GLU A 21 -24.89 -17.50 -63.33
CA GLU A 21 -23.87 -18.23 -64.09
C GLU A 21 -23.82 -17.71 -65.52
N SER A 22 -22.61 -17.51 -66.03
CA SER A 22 -22.30 -17.58 -67.46
C SER A 22 -21.39 -18.78 -67.68
N SER A 23 -21.93 -19.78 -68.35
CA SER A 23 -21.26 -20.99 -68.82
C SER A 23 -20.42 -20.74 -70.06
N GLU A 24 -19.19 -21.26 -70.12
CA GLU A 24 -18.63 -21.78 -71.38
C GLU A 24 -17.66 -22.96 -71.13
N VAL A 25 -18.22 -24.16 -71.32
CA VAL A 25 -17.69 -25.41 -71.89
C VAL A 25 -16.20 -25.71 -71.75
N ALA A 26 -15.89 -26.66 -70.86
CA ALA A 26 -14.69 -27.48 -70.90
C ALA A 26 -14.82 -28.63 -71.93
N LYS A 27 -13.75 -28.90 -72.69
CA LYS A 27 -13.56 -30.15 -73.47
C LYS A 27 -12.59 -31.10 -72.73
N PRO A 28 -12.64 -32.42 -73.01
CA PRO A 28 -12.47 -33.46 -72.00
C PRO A 28 -11.07 -34.06 -71.89
N HIS A 29 -10.82 -34.57 -70.68
CA HIS A 29 -9.99 -35.73 -70.30
C HIS A 29 -8.68 -36.01 -71.05
N THR A 30 -7.57 -35.81 -70.33
CA THR A 30 -6.46 -36.77 -70.32
C THR A 30 -6.60 -37.68 -69.09
N ILE A 31 -6.64 -38.98 -69.36
CA ILE A 31 -6.63 -40.06 -68.38
C ILE A 31 -5.37 -39.91 -67.52
N ARG A 32 -5.53 -39.64 -66.22
CA ARG A 32 -4.43 -39.70 -65.24
C ARG A 32 -4.24 -41.17 -64.79
N PRO A 33 -3.00 -41.64 -64.59
CA PRO A 33 -2.72 -42.99 -64.14
C PRO A 33 -3.27 -43.24 -62.73
N PRO A 34 -3.29 -44.49 -62.23
CA PRO A 34 -3.89 -44.83 -60.95
C PRO A 34 -3.24 -43.99 -59.85
N LYS A 35 -4.03 -43.26 -59.05
CA LYS A 35 -3.53 -42.54 -57.88
C LYS A 35 -2.85 -43.56 -56.97
N SER A 36 -1.54 -43.47 -56.79
CA SER A 36 -0.87 -44.12 -55.67
C SER A 36 -1.57 -43.66 -54.39
N LYS A 37 -1.77 -44.58 -53.44
CA LYS A 37 -2.34 -44.27 -52.13
C LYS A 37 -1.42 -43.26 -51.45
N ARG A 38 -1.96 -42.13 -50.97
CA ARG A 38 -1.18 -41.12 -50.24
C ARG A 38 -0.52 -41.76 -49.02
N SER A 39 0.75 -41.48 -48.79
CA SER A 39 1.50 -42.02 -47.67
C SER A 39 2.49 -41.00 -47.11
N PHE A 40 2.68 -41.03 -45.79
CA PHE A 40 3.72 -40.27 -45.12
C PHE A 40 4.40 -41.22 -44.14
N VAL A 41 5.67 -41.55 -44.39
CA VAL A 41 6.41 -42.57 -43.63
C VAL A 41 7.83 -42.11 -43.34
N ILE A 42 8.49 -42.77 -42.40
CA ILE A 42 9.91 -42.58 -42.11
C ILE A 42 10.72 -43.56 -42.96
N ASP A 43 11.70 -43.05 -43.71
CA ASP A 43 12.73 -43.86 -44.33
C ASP A 43 13.94 -43.90 -43.40
N TYR A 44 14.01 -44.99 -42.63
CA TYR A 44 15.08 -45.23 -41.68
C TYR A 44 16.43 -45.43 -42.38
N GLU A 45 16.46 -45.98 -43.59
CA GLU A 45 17.72 -46.25 -44.29
C GLU A 45 18.36 -44.96 -44.81
N ASN A 46 17.57 -44.03 -45.32
CA ASN A 46 18.06 -42.75 -45.85
C ASN A 46 17.93 -41.57 -44.88
N ASN A 47 17.54 -41.82 -43.62
CA ASN A 47 17.38 -40.80 -42.57
C ASN A 47 16.52 -39.61 -43.02
N THR A 48 15.38 -39.87 -43.66
CA THR A 48 14.50 -38.83 -44.21
C THR A 48 13.01 -39.22 -44.06
N PHE A 49 12.10 -38.27 -44.28
CA PHE A 49 10.69 -38.60 -44.46
C PHE A 49 10.42 -38.91 -45.93
N LEU A 50 9.46 -39.80 -46.20
CA LEU A 50 8.89 -39.99 -47.53
C LEU A 50 7.44 -39.51 -47.53
N LYS A 51 7.16 -38.51 -48.36
CA LYS A 51 5.80 -38.08 -48.68
C LYS A 51 5.45 -38.59 -50.08
N ASP A 52 4.48 -39.49 -50.16
CA ASP A 52 4.06 -40.17 -51.39
C ASP A 52 5.24 -40.87 -52.11
N GLY A 53 6.15 -41.45 -51.32
CA GLY A 53 7.36 -42.14 -51.81
C GLY A 53 8.53 -41.23 -52.20
N GLN A 54 8.41 -39.91 -52.03
CA GLN A 54 9.47 -38.94 -52.35
C GLN A 54 10.13 -38.38 -51.08
N PRO A 55 11.46 -38.19 -51.06
CA PRO A 55 12.16 -37.53 -49.94
C PRO A 55 11.52 -36.19 -49.59
N PHE A 56 11.27 -35.99 -48.30
CA PHE A 56 10.52 -34.86 -47.79
C PHE A 56 11.15 -34.31 -46.52
N LYS A 57 11.10 -32.99 -46.39
CA LYS A 57 11.50 -32.23 -45.21
C LYS A 57 10.43 -31.20 -44.93
N TYR A 58 9.99 -31.11 -43.68
CA TYR A 58 9.12 -30.01 -43.27
C TYR A 58 9.90 -28.87 -42.64
N ILE A 59 9.44 -27.66 -42.94
CA ILE A 59 9.73 -26.45 -42.18
C ILE A 59 8.38 -25.95 -41.73
N ALA A 60 8.11 -26.15 -40.44
CA ALA A 60 6.82 -25.89 -39.83
C ALA A 60 6.87 -24.64 -38.94
N GLY A 61 5.70 -24.12 -38.60
CA GLY A 61 5.54 -23.12 -37.56
C GLY A 61 4.35 -23.47 -36.69
N SER A 62 4.44 -23.18 -35.40
CA SER A 62 3.36 -23.40 -34.44
C SER A 62 2.38 -22.25 -34.49
N LEU A 63 1.08 -22.58 -34.58
CA LEU A 63 -0.06 -21.67 -34.48
C LEU A 63 -1.12 -22.34 -33.63
N HIS A 64 -1.54 -21.71 -32.54
CA HIS A 64 -2.62 -22.23 -31.70
C HIS A 64 -3.95 -21.58 -32.08
N TYR A 65 -4.87 -22.33 -32.68
CA TYR A 65 -6.15 -21.78 -33.15
C TYR A 65 -6.95 -21.15 -32.00
N PHE A 66 -6.86 -21.70 -30.80
CA PHE A 66 -7.50 -21.20 -29.58
C PHE A 66 -6.88 -19.90 -29.02
N ARG A 67 -5.79 -19.38 -29.61
CA ARG A 67 -5.19 -18.07 -29.30
C ARG A 67 -5.46 -17.02 -30.38
N VAL A 68 -6.24 -17.37 -31.42
CA VAL A 68 -6.52 -16.52 -32.57
C VAL A 68 -8.03 -16.49 -32.82
N PRO A 69 -8.66 -15.31 -32.88
CA PRO A 69 -10.04 -15.22 -33.33
C PRO A 69 -10.21 -15.87 -34.71
N ARG A 70 -11.21 -16.73 -34.88
CA ARG A 70 -11.43 -17.55 -36.07
C ARG A 70 -11.37 -16.78 -37.38
N VAL A 71 -11.86 -15.53 -37.37
CA VAL A 71 -11.85 -14.63 -38.53
C VAL A 71 -10.44 -14.38 -39.08
N TYR A 72 -9.39 -14.52 -38.27
CA TYR A 72 -8.00 -14.28 -38.66
C TYR A 72 -7.22 -15.55 -39.00
N TRP A 73 -7.75 -16.77 -38.78
CA TRP A 73 -7.02 -18.02 -39.03
C TRP A 73 -6.43 -18.09 -40.45
N ARG A 74 -7.24 -17.77 -41.47
CA ARG A 74 -6.79 -17.82 -42.87
C ARG A 74 -5.68 -16.80 -43.15
N ASP A 75 -5.77 -15.60 -42.58
CA ASP A 75 -4.72 -14.58 -42.72
C ASP A 75 -3.40 -15.08 -42.12
N ARG A 76 -3.45 -15.66 -40.92
CA ARG A 76 -2.25 -16.19 -40.25
C ARG A 76 -1.64 -17.33 -41.05
N LEU A 77 -2.43 -18.33 -41.45
CA LEU A 77 -1.97 -19.45 -42.27
C LEU A 77 -1.38 -19.00 -43.61
N ARG A 78 -1.96 -17.99 -44.25
CA ARG A 78 -1.40 -17.43 -45.49
C ARG A 78 -0.04 -16.77 -45.27
N LYS A 79 0.18 -16.10 -44.14
CA LYS A 79 1.51 -15.58 -43.75
C LYS A 79 2.52 -16.71 -43.57
N TYR A 80 2.11 -17.86 -43.02
CA TYR A 80 2.99 -19.03 -42.87
C TYR A 80 3.43 -19.54 -44.23
N ARG A 81 2.48 -19.75 -45.14
CA ARG A 81 2.80 -20.19 -46.51
C ARG A 81 3.69 -19.16 -47.22
N ALA A 82 3.36 -17.87 -47.13
CA ALA A 82 4.16 -16.80 -47.75
C ALA A 82 5.59 -16.65 -47.19
N ALA A 83 5.84 -17.08 -45.94
CA ALA A 83 7.18 -17.20 -45.37
C ALA A 83 8.01 -18.35 -45.97
N GLY A 84 7.37 -19.30 -46.65
CA GLY A 84 8.01 -20.50 -47.20
C GLY A 84 7.84 -21.74 -46.33
N LEU A 85 7.05 -21.67 -45.25
CA LEU A 85 6.68 -22.86 -44.47
C LEU A 85 5.81 -23.79 -45.33
N ASN A 86 5.94 -25.09 -45.12
CA ASN A 86 5.16 -26.12 -45.81
C ASN A 86 4.28 -26.95 -44.87
N ALA A 87 4.36 -26.68 -43.56
CA ALA A 87 3.51 -27.27 -42.54
C ALA A 87 3.16 -26.25 -41.45
N VAL A 88 2.05 -26.49 -40.75
CA VAL A 88 1.66 -25.80 -39.52
C VAL A 88 1.54 -26.83 -38.40
N THR A 89 2.01 -26.48 -37.22
CA THR A 89 1.87 -27.29 -36.01
C THR A 89 0.81 -26.66 -35.11
N THR A 90 -0.05 -27.47 -34.51
CA THR A 90 -1.03 -26.96 -33.55
C THR A 90 -1.28 -27.96 -32.42
N TYR A 91 -1.36 -27.44 -31.19
CA TYR A 91 -1.91 -28.18 -30.06
C TYR A 91 -3.43 -28.27 -30.15
N VAL A 92 -4.03 -29.28 -29.50
CA VAL A 92 -5.47 -29.33 -29.24
C VAL A 92 -5.71 -29.18 -27.74
N GLU A 93 -6.38 -28.11 -27.34
CA GLU A 93 -6.63 -27.83 -25.92
C GLU A 93 -7.91 -28.52 -25.43
N TRP A 94 -7.75 -29.60 -24.65
CA TRP A 94 -8.86 -30.38 -24.13
C TRP A 94 -9.83 -29.51 -23.30
N SER A 95 -9.34 -28.66 -22.41
CA SER A 95 -10.16 -27.80 -21.55
C SER A 95 -11.13 -26.87 -22.30
N THR A 96 -10.74 -26.38 -23.48
CA THR A 96 -11.59 -25.52 -24.32
C THR A 96 -12.62 -26.33 -25.11
N HIS A 97 -12.26 -27.55 -25.52
CA HIS A 97 -13.16 -28.45 -26.23
C HIS A 97 -14.13 -29.19 -25.30
N GLU A 98 -13.79 -29.38 -24.03
CA GLU A 98 -14.64 -30.01 -23.01
C GLU A 98 -14.62 -29.18 -21.71
N PRO A 99 -15.19 -27.96 -21.71
CA PRO A 99 -15.14 -27.05 -20.55
C PRO A 99 -15.89 -27.58 -19.32
N THR A 100 -16.83 -28.48 -19.55
CA THR A 100 -17.48 -29.32 -18.53
C THR A 100 -17.57 -30.75 -19.05
N SER A 101 -17.39 -31.73 -18.17
CA SER A 101 -17.38 -33.16 -18.55
C SER A 101 -18.61 -33.54 -19.39
N GLY A 102 -18.37 -34.03 -20.61
CA GLY A 102 -19.36 -34.44 -21.61
C GLY A 102 -19.86 -33.34 -22.57
N ASP A 103 -19.51 -32.07 -22.36
CA ASP A 103 -19.89 -30.95 -23.26
C ASP A 103 -18.79 -30.70 -24.31
N TYR A 104 -18.87 -31.37 -25.46
CA TYR A 104 -17.86 -31.25 -26.52
C TYR A 104 -18.17 -30.13 -27.52
N ARG A 105 -17.23 -29.20 -27.70
CA ARG A 105 -17.35 -28.03 -28.61
C ARG A 105 -16.42 -28.16 -29.81
N PHE A 106 -16.95 -28.09 -31.03
CA PHE A 106 -16.19 -28.14 -32.30
C PHE A 106 -16.76 -27.17 -33.35
N SER A 107 -17.26 -26.03 -32.90
CA SER A 107 -17.88 -24.99 -33.73
C SER A 107 -17.42 -23.62 -33.24
N GLY A 108 -17.64 -22.56 -34.01
CA GLY A 108 -17.21 -21.21 -33.58
C GLY A 108 -15.69 -21.13 -33.47
N GLU A 109 -15.18 -20.61 -32.36
CA GLU A 109 -13.75 -20.47 -32.06
C GLU A 109 -13.06 -21.84 -31.81
N GLU A 110 -13.84 -22.87 -31.46
CA GLU A 110 -13.37 -24.23 -31.22
C GLU A 110 -13.43 -25.14 -32.46
N ASP A 111 -13.63 -24.58 -33.66
CA ASP A 111 -13.80 -25.34 -34.91
C ASP A 111 -12.46 -25.81 -35.51
N LEU A 112 -11.83 -26.80 -34.86
CA LEU A 112 -10.58 -27.42 -35.32
C LEU A 112 -10.71 -28.03 -36.72
N GLU A 113 -11.86 -28.62 -37.04
CA GLU A 113 -12.10 -29.23 -38.35
C GLU A 113 -12.01 -28.19 -39.48
N TYR A 114 -12.54 -26.99 -39.28
CA TYR A 114 -12.41 -25.88 -40.21
C TYR A 114 -10.98 -25.31 -40.26
N PHE A 115 -10.29 -25.22 -39.12
CA PHE A 115 -8.88 -24.80 -39.09
C PHE A 115 -8.00 -25.73 -39.96
N LEU A 116 -8.19 -27.05 -39.84
CA LEU A 116 -7.47 -28.04 -40.66
C LEU A 116 -7.81 -27.94 -42.15
N GLN A 117 -9.07 -27.68 -42.49
CA GLN A 117 -9.47 -27.41 -43.88
C GLN A 117 -8.79 -26.16 -44.43
N LEU A 118 -8.71 -25.09 -43.63
CA LEU A 118 -8.01 -23.87 -44.02
C LEU A 118 -6.52 -24.10 -44.23
N ALA A 119 -5.85 -24.85 -43.35
CA ALA A 119 -4.45 -25.20 -43.53
C ALA A 119 -4.22 -25.94 -44.86
N GLN A 120 -5.05 -26.95 -45.15
CA GLN A 120 -5.00 -27.67 -46.41
C GLN A 120 -5.25 -26.75 -47.62
N ASN A 121 -6.23 -25.85 -47.54
CA ASN A 121 -6.55 -24.90 -48.61
C ASN A 121 -5.46 -23.84 -48.85
N GLU A 122 -4.67 -23.51 -47.83
CA GLU A 122 -3.50 -22.63 -47.92
C GLU A 122 -2.20 -23.40 -48.24
N ASP A 123 -2.30 -24.66 -48.68
CA ASP A 123 -1.18 -25.52 -49.09
C ASP A 123 -0.17 -25.78 -47.95
N LEU A 124 -0.70 -26.01 -46.74
CA LEU A 124 0.06 -26.41 -45.56
C LEU A 124 -0.33 -27.81 -45.12
N LEU A 125 0.68 -28.64 -44.84
CA LEU A 125 0.50 -29.88 -44.07
C LEU A 125 0.30 -29.55 -42.59
N VAL A 126 -0.16 -30.53 -41.81
CA VAL A 126 -0.40 -30.35 -40.38
C VAL A 126 0.39 -31.36 -39.56
N ILE A 127 1.05 -30.87 -38.50
CA ILE A 127 1.58 -31.67 -37.40
C ILE A 127 0.64 -31.45 -36.21
N LEU A 128 -0.16 -32.46 -35.89
CA LEU A 128 -1.18 -32.36 -34.84
C LEU A 128 -0.59 -32.79 -33.50
N ARG A 129 -0.81 -31.99 -32.45
CA ARG A 129 -0.34 -32.30 -31.09
C ARG A 129 -1.52 -32.35 -30.12
N PRO A 130 -2.26 -33.47 -30.08
CA PRO A 130 -3.56 -33.51 -29.43
C PRO A 130 -3.50 -33.73 -27.91
N GLY A 131 -2.32 -33.83 -27.30
CA GLY A 131 -2.14 -33.94 -25.86
C GLY A 131 -2.19 -35.39 -25.35
N PRO A 132 -2.91 -35.68 -24.23
CA PRO A 132 -4.01 -34.89 -23.65
C PRO A 132 -3.54 -33.69 -22.81
N TYR A 133 -2.31 -33.74 -22.32
CA TYR A 133 -1.59 -32.60 -21.74
C TYR A 133 -0.73 -31.95 -22.83
N ILE A 134 -0.75 -30.63 -22.91
CA ILE A 134 -0.07 -29.86 -23.97
C ILE A 134 0.94 -28.84 -23.43
N CYS A 135 1.06 -28.65 -22.10
CA CYS A 135 1.85 -27.57 -21.51
C CYS A 135 1.41 -26.18 -22.04
N ALA A 136 2.12 -25.67 -23.05
CA ALA A 136 1.76 -24.56 -23.93
C ALA A 136 1.50 -23.21 -23.25
N GLU A 137 1.95 -23.02 -22.01
CA GLU A 137 1.61 -21.86 -21.18
C GLU A 137 0.09 -21.63 -21.07
N ARG A 138 -0.68 -22.71 -21.11
CA ARG A 138 -2.15 -22.71 -20.97
C ARG A 138 -2.55 -23.15 -19.58
N ASP A 139 -3.70 -22.65 -19.08
CA ASP A 139 -4.21 -23.07 -17.77
C ASP A 139 -4.19 -24.60 -17.66
N PHE A 140 -3.52 -25.10 -16.63
CA PHE A 140 -3.45 -26.52 -16.30
C PHE A 140 -2.87 -27.41 -17.42
N GLY A 141 -2.02 -26.83 -18.29
CA GLY A 141 -1.43 -27.56 -19.42
C GLY A 141 -2.47 -28.02 -20.44
N GLY A 142 -3.61 -27.32 -20.54
CA GLY A 142 -4.74 -27.65 -21.40
C GLY A 142 -5.63 -28.78 -20.88
N LEU A 143 -5.34 -29.34 -19.71
CA LEU A 143 -6.22 -30.30 -19.04
C LEU A 143 -7.46 -29.57 -18.47
N PRO A 144 -8.67 -30.16 -18.52
CA PRO A 144 -9.84 -29.52 -17.95
C PRO A 144 -9.77 -29.43 -16.41
N PRO A 145 -9.96 -28.23 -15.81
CA PRO A 145 -9.94 -28.08 -14.36
C PRO A 145 -11.00 -28.90 -13.60
N TRP A 146 -12.10 -29.27 -14.27
CA TRP A 146 -13.12 -30.12 -13.67
C TRP A 146 -12.62 -31.52 -13.30
N LEU A 147 -11.48 -31.97 -13.84
CA LEU A 147 -10.81 -33.22 -13.41
C LEU A 147 -10.51 -33.18 -11.91
N LEU A 148 -9.99 -32.06 -11.41
CA LEU A 148 -9.69 -31.88 -9.98
C LEU A 148 -10.95 -31.78 -9.12
N MET A 149 -12.05 -31.29 -9.70
CA MET A 149 -13.35 -31.18 -9.02
C MET A 149 -14.06 -32.52 -8.87
N ARG A 150 -13.84 -33.43 -9.83
CA ARG A 150 -14.50 -34.73 -9.92
C ARG A 150 -13.68 -35.83 -9.25
N TYR A 151 -12.36 -35.76 -9.38
CA TYR A 151 -11.41 -36.75 -8.89
C TYR A 151 -10.33 -36.08 -8.02
N PRO A 152 -10.60 -35.77 -6.74
CA PRO A 152 -9.65 -35.06 -5.88
C PRO A 152 -8.29 -35.75 -5.70
N ASN A 153 -8.27 -37.08 -5.83
CA ASN A 153 -7.07 -37.91 -5.69
C ASN A 153 -6.43 -38.31 -7.03
N ILE A 154 -6.87 -37.70 -8.15
CA ILE A 154 -6.34 -38.03 -9.47
C ILE A 154 -4.83 -37.81 -9.54
N GLU A 155 -4.13 -38.80 -10.09
CA GLU A 155 -2.71 -38.72 -10.43
C GLU A 155 -2.57 -38.46 -11.94
N LEU A 156 -2.39 -37.18 -12.27
CA LEU A 156 -2.36 -36.70 -13.66
C LEU A 156 -1.17 -37.27 -14.43
N ARG A 157 -1.39 -37.58 -15.72
CA ARG A 157 -0.36 -38.07 -16.65
C ARG A 157 0.30 -39.37 -16.13
N THR A 158 -0.50 -40.26 -15.56
CA THR A 158 -0.08 -41.59 -15.07
C THR A 158 -1.08 -42.67 -15.52
N ASN A 159 -0.85 -43.92 -15.12
CA ASN A 159 -1.75 -45.06 -15.30
C ASN A 159 -2.96 -45.04 -14.33
N ASP A 160 -3.26 -43.89 -13.70
CA ASP A 160 -4.47 -43.67 -12.91
C ASP A 160 -5.74 -43.97 -13.74
N LYS A 161 -6.62 -44.82 -13.19
CA LYS A 161 -7.81 -45.32 -13.89
C LYS A 161 -8.83 -44.22 -14.19
N ASP A 162 -9.00 -43.25 -13.31
CA ASP A 162 -9.93 -42.14 -13.51
C ASP A 162 -9.38 -41.19 -14.60
N TYR A 163 -8.08 -40.90 -14.55
CA TYR A 163 -7.41 -40.12 -15.60
C TYR A 163 -7.51 -40.79 -16.97
N GLN A 164 -7.18 -42.09 -17.05
CA GLN A 164 -7.27 -42.84 -18.29
C GLN A 164 -8.69 -42.93 -18.84
N ALA A 165 -9.69 -43.11 -17.98
CA ALA A 165 -11.08 -43.17 -18.40
C ALA A 165 -11.54 -41.87 -19.07
N GLU A 166 -11.16 -40.71 -18.51
CA GLU A 166 -11.52 -39.42 -19.12
C GLU A 166 -10.69 -39.11 -20.38
N VAL A 167 -9.38 -39.40 -20.37
CA VAL A 167 -8.52 -39.25 -21.56
C VAL A 167 -9.02 -40.13 -22.72
N LYS A 168 -9.46 -41.36 -22.42
CA LYS A 168 -10.02 -42.26 -23.44
C LYS A 168 -11.27 -41.67 -24.07
N LYS A 169 -12.23 -41.17 -23.26
CA LYS A 169 -13.44 -40.53 -23.78
C LYS A 169 -13.10 -39.33 -24.66
N TRP A 170 -12.18 -38.50 -24.21
CA TRP A 170 -11.71 -37.34 -24.97
C TRP A 170 -11.15 -37.75 -26.34
N PHE A 171 -10.23 -38.72 -26.38
CA PHE A 171 -9.64 -39.16 -27.65
C PHE A 171 -10.58 -39.93 -28.56
N ASP A 172 -11.52 -40.70 -28.01
CA ASP A 172 -12.57 -41.35 -28.81
C ASP A 172 -13.44 -40.32 -29.54
N VAL A 173 -13.62 -39.12 -28.99
CA VAL A 173 -14.30 -38.00 -29.66
C VAL A 173 -13.36 -37.27 -30.61
N LEU A 174 -12.20 -36.82 -30.13
CA LEU A 174 -11.26 -36.01 -30.90
C LEU A 174 -10.71 -36.79 -32.11
N LEU A 175 -10.08 -37.94 -31.88
CA LEU A 175 -9.34 -38.65 -32.94
C LEU A 175 -10.28 -39.28 -33.97
N ALA A 176 -11.50 -39.66 -33.58
CA ALA A 176 -12.53 -40.07 -34.53
C ALA A 176 -12.87 -38.93 -35.52
N ARG A 177 -12.96 -37.67 -35.06
CA ARG A 177 -13.16 -36.51 -35.94
C ARG A 177 -11.92 -36.21 -36.79
N MET A 178 -10.72 -36.40 -36.23
CA MET A 178 -9.46 -36.15 -36.94
C MET A 178 -9.15 -37.22 -38.00
N ASN A 179 -9.77 -38.40 -37.95
CA ASN A 179 -9.46 -39.53 -38.83
C ASN A 179 -9.50 -39.19 -40.34
N LYS A 180 -10.51 -38.43 -40.79
CA LYS A 180 -10.61 -37.97 -42.20
C LYS A 180 -9.54 -36.95 -42.59
N TYR A 181 -8.92 -36.30 -41.61
CA TYR A 181 -7.86 -35.31 -41.80
C TYR A 181 -6.46 -35.91 -41.81
N LEU A 182 -6.30 -37.20 -41.48
CA LEU A 182 -5.02 -37.91 -41.58
C LEU A 182 -4.57 -37.99 -43.04
N TYR A 183 -3.26 -37.85 -43.29
CA TYR A 183 -2.69 -37.74 -44.62
C TYR A 183 -3.00 -38.96 -45.49
N GLY A 184 -2.86 -40.16 -44.93
CA GLY A 184 -3.22 -41.43 -45.59
C GLY A 184 -4.71 -41.58 -45.91
N ASN A 185 -5.56 -40.81 -45.23
CA ASN A 185 -7.02 -40.77 -45.45
C ASN A 185 -7.47 -39.56 -46.30
N GLY A 186 -6.54 -38.75 -46.78
CA GLY A 186 -6.81 -37.65 -47.71
C GLY A 186 -6.76 -36.24 -47.13
N GLY A 187 -6.50 -36.06 -45.83
CA GLY A 187 -6.36 -34.75 -45.21
C GLY A 187 -4.92 -34.24 -45.09
N PRO A 188 -4.66 -33.16 -44.32
CA PRO A 188 -3.33 -32.55 -44.24
C PRO A 188 -2.43 -33.11 -43.11
N ILE A 189 -2.95 -33.90 -42.16
CA ILE A 189 -2.21 -34.30 -40.95
C ILE A 189 -1.20 -35.41 -41.26
N ILE A 190 0.08 -35.07 -41.27
CA ILE A 190 1.19 -36.00 -41.57
C ILE A 190 1.78 -36.68 -40.34
N MET A 191 1.70 -36.01 -39.18
CA MET A 191 2.27 -36.48 -37.92
C MET A 191 1.33 -36.16 -36.76
N VAL A 192 1.26 -37.06 -35.77
CA VAL A 192 0.46 -36.89 -34.55
C VAL A 192 1.33 -37.15 -33.33
N GLN A 193 1.48 -36.15 -32.45
CA GLN A 193 2.29 -36.28 -31.25
C GLN A 193 1.55 -37.09 -30.18
N VAL A 194 2.23 -38.02 -29.52
CA VAL A 194 1.73 -38.74 -28.35
C VAL A 194 2.27 -38.05 -27.11
N GLU A 195 1.37 -37.51 -26.27
CA GLU A 195 1.75 -36.74 -25.07
C GLU A 195 2.54 -35.46 -25.43
N ASN A 196 3.17 -34.80 -24.46
CA ASN A 196 4.06 -33.66 -24.63
C ASN A 196 5.13 -33.59 -23.53
N GLU A 197 6.41 -33.68 -23.92
CA GLU A 197 7.57 -33.58 -23.03
C GLU A 197 7.41 -34.41 -21.75
N TYR A 198 7.01 -35.66 -21.90
CA TYR A 198 6.78 -36.54 -20.76
C TYR A 198 8.08 -36.82 -20.00
N GLY A 199 9.23 -36.71 -20.67
CA GLY A 199 10.56 -36.76 -20.08
C GLY A 199 10.82 -35.69 -19.02
N SER A 200 10.12 -34.57 -19.09
CA SER A 200 10.17 -33.47 -18.10
C SER A 200 9.22 -33.68 -16.92
N TYR A 201 8.37 -34.72 -16.96
CA TYR A 201 7.41 -35.04 -15.90
C TYR A 201 7.95 -36.13 -14.97
N PRO A 202 7.92 -35.92 -13.64
CA PRO A 202 8.61 -36.79 -12.69
C PRO A 202 8.05 -38.22 -12.59
N ALA A 203 6.83 -38.48 -13.07
CA ALA A 203 6.21 -39.80 -12.93
C ALA A 203 6.97 -40.89 -13.71
N CYS A 204 7.50 -40.57 -14.91
CA CYS A 204 8.19 -41.52 -15.78
C CYS A 204 7.44 -42.87 -15.95
N ASP A 205 6.10 -42.82 -15.99
CA ASP A 205 5.23 -44.00 -16.02
C ASP A 205 5.23 -44.65 -17.42
N ALA A 206 5.87 -45.82 -17.53
CA ALA A 206 5.95 -46.56 -18.78
C ALA A 206 4.59 -47.16 -19.21
N GLU A 207 3.75 -47.56 -18.25
CA GLU A 207 2.43 -48.15 -18.54
C GLU A 207 1.49 -47.10 -19.12
N HIS A 208 1.50 -45.89 -18.55
CA HIS A 208 0.77 -44.74 -19.08
C HIS A 208 1.10 -44.47 -20.54
N LYS A 209 2.40 -44.36 -20.85
CA LYS A 209 2.89 -44.05 -22.20
C LYS A 209 2.52 -45.13 -23.22
N ILE A 210 2.69 -46.41 -22.86
CA ILE A 210 2.35 -47.54 -23.73
C ILE A 210 0.85 -47.58 -23.99
N TRP A 211 0.04 -47.41 -22.95
CA TRP A 211 -1.42 -47.35 -23.07
C TRP A 211 -1.86 -46.19 -23.97
N LEU A 212 -1.29 -45.01 -23.78
CA LEU A 212 -1.63 -43.82 -24.57
C LEU A 212 -1.28 -44.00 -26.05
N ARG A 213 -0.09 -44.56 -26.32
CA ARG A 213 0.30 -44.96 -27.68
C ARG A 213 -0.72 -45.91 -28.28
N ASP A 214 -1.08 -46.98 -27.59
CA ASP A 214 -1.97 -48.01 -28.15
C ASP A 214 -3.38 -47.45 -28.44
N LEU A 215 -3.89 -46.60 -27.55
CA LEU A 215 -5.12 -45.85 -27.76
C LEU A 215 -5.01 -44.99 -29.02
N MET A 216 -3.99 -44.14 -29.12
CA MET A 216 -3.83 -43.25 -30.28
C MET A 216 -3.57 -44.02 -31.58
N LYS A 217 -2.78 -45.10 -31.53
CA LYS A 217 -2.50 -45.99 -32.67
C LYS A 217 -3.75 -46.69 -33.17
N SER A 218 -4.70 -47.04 -32.30
CA SER A 218 -5.98 -47.62 -32.72
C SER A 218 -6.81 -46.68 -33.60
N HIS A 219 -6.68 -45.36 -33.39
CA HIS A 219 -7.37 -44.32 -34.17
C HIS A 219 -6.58 -43.87 -35.41
N VAL A 220 -5.25 -43.72 -35.28
CA VAL A 220 -4.37 -43.17 -36.33
C VAL A 220 -3.91 -44.23 -37.33
N GLN A 221 -3.67 -45.46 -36.87
CA GLN A 221 -3.16 -46.58 -37.68
C GLN A 221 -1.92 -46.14 -38.50
N ASP A 222 -1.84 -46.51 -39.78
CA ASP A 222 -0.75 -46.15 -40.67
C ASP A 222 -1.02 -44.86 -41.48
N ALA A 223 -2.05 -44.09 -41.12
CA ALA A 223 -2.47 -42.91 -41.89
C ALA A 223 -1.67 -41.63 -41.57
N ALA A 224 -0.90 -41.62 -40.48
CA ALA A 224 0.06 -40.57 -40.11
C ALA A 224 1.14 -41.17 -39.18
N VAL A 225 2.29 -40.50 -39.08
CA VAL A 225 3.39 -40.94 -38.18
C VAL A 225 3.08 -40.51 -36.74
N LEU A 226 3.15 -41.45 -35.79
CA LEU A 226 3.16 -41.14 -34.36
C LEU A 226 4.56 -40.75 -33.91
N PHE A 227 4.67 -39.68 -33.14
CA PHE A 227 5.95 -39.19 -32.61
C PHE A 227 5.85 -38.67 -31.16
N THR A 228 6.97 -38.55 -30.45
CA THR A 228 7.09 -37.83 -29.16
C THR A 228 8.05 -36.66 -29.29
N THR A 229 7.96 -35.69 -28.38
CA THR A 229 8.87 -34.54 -28.29
C THR A 229 9.32 -34.37 -26.85
N ASP A 230 10.63 -34.24 -26.65
CA ASP A 230 11.27 -34.00 -25.36
C ASP A 230 12.55 -33.17 -25.53
N GLY A 231 13.02 -32.50 -24.47
CA GLY A 231 14.24 -31.69 -24.55
C GLY A 231 15.46 -32.45 -25.10
N GLY A 232 16.32 -31.73 -25.83
CA GLY A 232 17.51 -32.24 -26.53
C GLY A 232 18.66 -32.80 -25.67
N ALA A 233 18.37 -33.54 -24.60
CA ALA A 233 19.33 -34.21 -23.75
C ALA A 233 18.86 -35.62 -23.36
N GLU A 234 19.81 -36.53 -23.15
CA GLU A 234 19.52 -37.95 -22.90
C GLU A 234 18.58 -38.17 -21.70
N TYR A 235 18.69 -37.35 -20.66
CA TYR A 235 17.90 -37.52 -19.44
C TYR A 235 16.40 -37.25 -19.64
N PHE A 236 16.02 -36.34 -20.54
CA PHE A 236 14.62 -36.14 -20.91
C PHE A 236 14.12 -37.33 -21.73
N LEU A 237 14.86 -37.70 -22.77
CA LEU A 237 14.50 -38.78 -23.69
C LEU A 237 14.35 -40.14 -23.00
N ARG A 238 15.07 -40.40 -21.90
CA ARG A 238 14.94 -41.62 -21.09
C ARG A 238 13.51 -41.89 -20.65
N CYS A 239 12.82 -40.86 -20.16
CA CYS A 239 11.44 -40.96 -19.69
C CYS A 239 10.43 -40.57 -20.77
N GLY A 240 10.82 -39.79 -21.78
CA GLY A 240 9.95 -39.34 -22.86
C GLY A 240 9.72 -40.35 -23.98
N THR A 241 10.73 -41.14 -24.34
CA THR A 241 10.66 -42.08 -25.46
C THR A 241 9.62 -43.17 -25.24
N ILE A 242 8.86 -43.51 -26.27
CA ILE A 242 7.85 -44.59 -26.28
C ILE A 242 8.21 -45.60 -27.37
N PRO A 243 8.24 -46.92 -27.07
CA PRO A 243 8.44 -47.93 -28.10
C PRO A 243 7.41 -47.82 -29.24
N ASP A 244 7.86 -48.03 -30.48
CA ASP A 244 7.04 -47.92 -31.71
C ASP A 244 6.50 -46.52 -32.04
N VAL A 245 7.00 -45.47 -31.39
CA VAL A 245 6.67 -44.06 -31.65
C VAL A 245 7.99 -43.34 -31.95
N TYR A 246 8.02 -42.47 -32.96
CA TYR A 246 9.27 -41.82 -33.36
C TYR A 246 9.69 -40.74 -32.34
N PRO A 247 10.83 -40.86 -31.64
CA PRO A 247 11.24 -39.83 -30.70
C PRO A 247 11.84 -38.64 -31.47
N THR A 248 11.45 -37.44 -31.10
CA THR A 248 12.00 -36.17 -31.60
C THR A 248 12.46 -35.32 -30.43
N VAL A 249 13.24 -34.28 -30.71
CA VAL A 249 13.74 -33.38 -29.67
C VAL A 249 13.20 -31.96 -29.83
N ASP A 250 13.24 -31.17 -28.77
CA ASP A 250 13.12 -29.72 -28.83
C ASP A 250 14.37 -29.02 -28.27
N PHE A 251 14.65 -27.82 -28.79
CA PHE A 251 15.72 -26.95 -28.31
C PHE A 251 15.69 -25.56 -28.99
N GLY A 252 16.15 -24.54 -28.26
CA GLY A 252 16.25 -23.16 -28.72
C GLY A 252 17.64 -22.75 -29.20
N THR A 253 17.85 -21.44 -29.40
CA THR A 253 19.12 -20.88 -29.89
C THR A 253 20.29 -20.98 -28.91
N GLY A 254 20.01 -21.27 -27.63
CA GLY A 254 21.03 -21.43 -26.58
C GLY A 254 21.66 -22.83 -26.53
N ALA A 255 21.08 -23.82 -27.22
CA ALA A 255 21.55 -25.20 -27.20
C ALA A 255 22.47 -25.51 -28.40
N SER A 256 23.32 -26.53 -28.25
CA SER A 256 24.12 -27.08 -29.33
C SER A 256 23.25 -27.98 -30.22
N VAL A 257 23.15 -27.65 -31.50
CA VAL A 257 22.38 -28.43 -32.50
C VAL A 257 22.92 -29.85 -32.59
N GLU A 258 24.25 -29.99 -32.61
CA GLU A 258 24.93 -31.29 -32.70
C GLU A 258 24.64 -32.16 -31.48
N ASP A 259 24.78 -31.61 -30.28
CA ASP A 259 24.59 -32.39 -29.05
C ASP A 259 23.13 -32.82 -28.88
N SER A 260 22.19 -31.94 -29.26
CA SER A 260 20.76 -32.21 -29.20
C SER A 260 20.36 -33.35 -30.14
N PHE A 261 20.85 -33.34 -31.39
CA PHE A 261 20.62 -34.42 -32.34
C PHE A 261 21.40 -35.69 -32.01
N ARG A 262 22.57 -35.59 -31.39
CA ARG A 262 23.29 -36.75 -30.86
C ARG A 262 22.49 -37.43 -29.74
N ALA A 263 21.86 -36.67 -28.84
CA ALA A 263 20.97 -37.22 -27.82
C ALA A 263 19.77 -37.94 -28.47
N MET A 264 19.14 -37.33 -29.48
CA MET A 264 18.07 -37.98 -30.27
C MET A 264 18.55 -39.31 -30.88
N ARG A 265 19.78 -39.36 -31.42
CA ARG A 265 20.36 -40.56 -32.06
C ARG A 265 20.58 -41.74 -31.11
N ILE A 266 20.66 -41.51 -29.79
CA ILE A 266 20.71 -42.59 -28.80
C ILE A 266 19.41 -43.41 -28.82
N TYR A 267 18.26 -42.75 -29.01
CA TYR A 267 16.94 -43.38 -28.97
C TYR A 267 16.33 -43.61 -30.37
N ALA A 268 16.80 -42.88 -31.38
CA ALA A 268 16.48 -43.10 -32.80
C ALA A 268 17.76 -43.10 -33.64
N SER A 269 18.46 -44.24 -33.64
CA SER A 269 19.72 -44.44 -34.37
C SER A 269 19.61 -44.21 -35.89
N LYS A 270 18.39 -44.36 -36.43
CA LYS A 270 18.02 -44.12 -37.83
C LYS A 270 16.75 -43.24 -37.95
N GLY A 271 16.53 -42.66 -39.12
CA GLY A 271 15.40 -41.77 -39.43
C GLY A 271 15.75 -40.27 -39.44
N PRO A 272 14.82 -39.38 -39.82
CA PRO A 272 15.06 -37.94 -39.98
C PRO A 272 15.40 -37.24 -38.66
N LEU A 273 16.37 -36.33 -38.68
CA LEU A 273 16.58 -35.41 -37.56
C LEU A 273 15.40 -34.44 -37.47
N VAL A 274 14.87 -34.27 -36.25
CA VAL A 274 13.69 -33.45 -36.01
C VAL A 274 13.86 -32.58 -34.77
N ASN A 275 13.73 -31.27 -34.94
CA ASN A 275 13.46 -30.34 -33.83
C ASN A 275 11.97 -29.94 -33.84
N SER A 276 11.16 -30.54 -32.97
CA SER A 276 9.72 -30.34 -32.92
C SER A 276 9.30 -29.03 -32.25
N GLU A 277 10.19 -28.36 -31.50
CA GLU A 277 9.99 -27.00 -30.99
C GLU A 277 11.31 -26.22 -31.01
N PHE A 278 11.55 -25.49 -32.11
CA PHE A 278 12.63 -24.53 -32.22
C PHE A 278 12.14 -23.16 -31.77
N TYR A 279 12.70 -22.63 -30.67
CA TYR A 279 12.21 -21.41 -30.01
C TYR A 279 12.79 -20.11 -30.63
N PRO A 280 12.05 -19.34 -31.46
CA PRO A 280 12.52 -18.06 -32.01
C PRO A 280 12.25 -16.87 -31.05
N GLY A 281 11.80 -17.18 -29.84
CA GLY A 281 11.24 -16.28 -28.84
C GLY A 281 11.01 -17.06 -27.55
N TRP A 282 10.36 -16.49 -26.55
CA TRP A 282 10.09 -17.19 -25.29
C TRP A 282 8.82 -16.67 -24.60
N LEU A 283 8.28 -17.45 -23.67
CA LEU A 283 7.19 -17.03 -22.79
C LEU A 283 7.66 -15.93 -21.83
N SER A 284 6.72 -15.22 -21.21
CA SER A 284 7.03 -14.22 -20.18
C SER A 284 6.00 -14.26 -19.06
N HIS A 285 6.41 -13.88 -17.86
CA HIS A 285 5.55 -13.79 -16.69
C HIS A 285 5.23 -12.35 -16.31
N TRP A 286 4.16 -12.17 -15.54
CA TRP A 286 3.99 -10.91 -14.81
C TRP A 286 5.18 -10.69 -13.88
N GLU A 287 5.55 -9.44 -13.63
CA GLU A 287 6.74 -9.03 -12.85
C GLU A 287 8.09 -9.21 -13.58
N GLU A 288 8.11 -9.83 -14.77
CA GLU A 288 9.30 -9.98 -15.61
C GLU A 288 9.31 -9.05 -16.82
N LYS A 289 10.50 -8.82 -17.37
CA LYS A 289 10.62 -8.17 -18.68
C LYS A 289 10.08 -9.11 -19.75
N MET A 290 9.53 -8.54 -20.81
CA MET A 290 9.18 -9.31 -22.00
C MET A 290 10.45 -9.96 -22.56
N GLU A 291 10.42 -11.27 -22.75
CA GLU A 291 11.52 -12.04 -23.29
C GLU A 291 11.70 -11.76 -24.78
N ARG A 292 12.95 -11.64 -25.22
CA ARG A 292 13.32 -11.30 -26.60
C ARG A 292 14.51 -12.14 -27.05
N VAL A 293 14.41 -12.76 -28.23
CA VAL A 293 15.47 -13.62 -28.79
C VAL A 293 16.05 -12.96 -30.05
N ASN A 294 17.38 -12.88 -30.10
CA ASN A 294 18.09 -12.23 -31.18
C ASN A 294 17.93 -12.99 -32.51
N THR A 295 17.39 -12.32 -33.53
CA THR A 295 17.22 -12.84 -34.89
C THR A 295 18.48 -13.47 -35.48
N THR A 296 19.67 -12.93 -35.23
CA THR A 296 20.93 -13.49 -35.77
C THR A 296 21.21 -14.89 -35.22
N LEU A 297 20.92 -15.13 -33.94
CA LEU A 297 21.08 -16.47 -33.33
C LEU A 297 20.07 -17.45 -33.92
N ILE A 298 18.83 -17.00 -34.14
CA ILE A 298 17.77 -17.81 -34.77
C ILE A 298 18.22 -18.27 -36.16
N LEU A 299 18.69 -17.35 -37.00
CA LEU A 299 19.16 -17.67 -38.35
C LEU A 299 20.38 -18.60 -38.35
N LYS A 300 21.30 -18.43 -37.39
CA LYS A 300 22.45 -19.32 -37.23
C LYS A 300 22.01 -20.76 -36.90
N THR A 301 21.23 -20.94 -35.83
CA THR A 301 20.73 -22.27 -35.43
C THR A 301 19.89 -22.91 -36.53
N MET A 302 19.04 -22.13 -37.20
CA MET A 302 18.27 -22.58 -38.35
C MET A 302 19.15 -23.07 -39.51
N THR A 303 20.23 -22.36 -39.82
CA THR A 303 21.18 -22.75 -40.88
C THR A 303 21.85 -24.09 -40.55
N GLU A 304 22.33 -24.26 -39.31
CA GLU A 304 22.95 -25.51 -38.84
C GLU A 304 21.99 -26.72 -38.92
N MET A 305 20.69 -26.50 -38.65
CA MET A 305 19.65 -27.53 -38.82
C MET A 305 19.38 -27.85 -40.30
N ILE A 306 19.30 -26.84 -41.16
CA ILE A 306 19.09 -27.03 -42.61
C ILE A 306 20.22 -27.84 -43.23
N GLU A 307 21.48 -27.50 -42.90
CA GLU A 307 22.69 -28.17 -43.38
C GLU A 307 22.77 -29.64 -42.95
N ARG A 308 22.20 -29.97 -41.79
CA ARG A 308 22.10 -31.35 -41.27
C ARG A 308 20.91 -32.15 -41.82
N ASN A 309 20.20 -31.59 -42.80
CA ASN A 309 19.00 -32.17 -43.36
C ASN A 309 17.85 -32.38 -42.35
N ALA A 310 17.83 -31.63 -41.24
CA ALA A 310 16.79 -31.76 -40.23
C ALA A 310 15.46 -31.13 -40.69
N SER A 311 14.35 -31.71 -40.23
CA SER A 311 13.04 -31.03 -40.24
C SER A 311 12.86 -30.29 -38.91
N PHE A 312 12.20 -29.14 -38.93
CA PHE A 312 11.99 -28.39 -37.69
C PHE A 312 10.71 -27.56 -37.70
N ASN A 313 10.25 -27.22 -36.51
CA ASN A 313 9.04 -26.43 -36.27
C ASN A 313 9.37 -25.22 -35.39
N PHE A 314 9.08 -24.00 -35.86
CA PHE A 314 9.19 -22.80 -35.02
C PHE A 314 8.10 -22.80 -33.93
N TYR A 315 8.48 -22.76 -32.66
CA TYR A 315 7.56 -22.62 -31.53
C TYR A 315 7.87 -21.32 -30.75
N MET A 316 7.12 -20.22 -30.91
CA MET A 316 5.99 -20.00 -31.82
C MET A 316 6.40 -19.31 -33.12
N PHE A 317 5.70 -19.59 -34.23
CA PHE A 317 5.79 -18.74 -35.42
C PHE A 317 4.79 -17.57 -35.36
N TYR A 318 3.65 -17.80 -34.71
CA TYR A 318 2.69 -16.80 -34.22
C TYR A 318 2.16 -17.30 -32.88
N GLY A 319 2.28 -16.49 -31.83
CA GLY A 319 1.82 -16.89 -30.50
C GLY A 319 0.38 -16.50 -30.19
N GLY A 320 0.01 -15.22 -30.33
CA GLY A 320 -1.36 -14.71 -30.15
C GLY A 320 -1.67 -14.25 -28.73
N THR A 321 -2.90 -14.52 -28.25
CA THR A 321 -3.39 -13.99 -26.97
C THR A 321 -4.01 -15.10 -26.10
N ASN A 322 -3.67 -15.11 -24.81
CA ASN A 322 -4.36 -15.89 -23.78
C ASN A 322 -5.64 -15.14 -23.35
N PHE A 323 -6.68 -15.17 -24.19
CA PHE A 323 -7.97 -14.54 -23.84
C PHE A 323 -8.58 -15.13 -22.57
N GLY A 324 -9.39 -14.31 -21.87
CA GLY A 324 -10.05 -14.71 -20.64
C GLY A 324 -9.07 -15.07 -19.51
N PHE A 325 -9.31 -16.21 -18.87
CA PHE A 325 -8.51 -16.70 -17.74
C PHE A 325 -7.53 -17.81 -18.14
N MET A 326 -7.26 -17.96 -19.43
CA MET A 326 -6.66 -19.17 -19.96
C MET A 326 -5.13 -19.17 -20.00
N ASN A 327 -4.48 -18.15 -19.43
CA ASN A 327 -3.05 -18.19 -19.16
C ASN A 327 -2.76 -19.28 -18.11
N GLY A 328 -1.63 -19.97 -18.23
CA GLY A 328 -1.18 -20.84 -17.15
C GLY A 328 -0.24 -20.12 -16.17
N ALA A 329 0.57 -20.92 -15.48
CA ALA A 329 1.71 -20.46 -14.70
C ALA A 329 2.85 -21.48 -14.71
N ASN A 330 4.07 -21.03 -14.43
CA ASN A 330 5.19 -21.90 -14.07
C ASN A 330 5.45 -21.87 -12.56
N PHE A 331 6.37 -22.74 -12.14
CA PHE A 331 6.87 -22.76 -10.77
C PHE A 331 8.38 -22.97 -10.80
N GLY A 332 9.13 -21.87 -10.80
CA GLY A 332 10.57 -21.83 -10.59
C GLY A 332 10.90 -21.85 -9.10
N GLU A 333 11.54 -20.77 -8.61
CA GLU A 333 11.67 -20.55 -7.15
C GLU A 333 10.31 -20.24 -6.51
N ASN A 334 9.42 -19.59 -7.27
CA ASN A 334 8.09 -19.17 -6.85
C ASN A 334 7.05 -19.45 -7.94
N TYR A 335 5.78 -19.17 -7.64
CA TYR A 335 4.69 -19.25 -8.60
C TYR A 335 4.72 -18.06 -9.58
N GLU A 336 4.77 -18.34 -10.89
CA GLU A 336 5.02 -17.35 -11.93
C GLU A 336 3.87 -17.38 -12.96
N PRO A 337 2.86 -16.49 -12.87
CA PRO A 337 1.74 -16.47 -13.80
C PRO A 337 2.15 -15.85 -15.15
N GLN A 338 1.86 -16.54 -16.26
CA GLN A 338 2.14 -16.00 -17.59
C GLN A 338 1.22 -14.83 -17.96
N LEU A 339 1.67 -14.02 -18.92
CA LEU A 339 0.95 -12.86 -19.42
C LEU A 339 -0.35 -13.21 -20.19
N THR A 340 -1.21 -12.21 -20.33
CA THR A 340 -2.37 -12.27 -21.25
C THR A 340 -1.88 -12.28 -22.70
N SER A 341 -0.90 -11.44 -23.02
CA SER A 341 -0.21 -11.50 -24.31
C SER A 341 0.58 -12.79 -24.42
N TYR A 342 0.48 -13.43 -25.57
CA TYR A 342 1.36 -14.52 -25.97
C TYR A 342 2.09 -14.12 -27.27
N ASP A 343 2.50 -12.85 -27.38
CA ASP A 343 3.32 -12.34 -28.49
C ASP A 343 4.57 -13.19 -28.73
N TYR A 344 5.17 -13.66 -27.64
CA TYR A 344 6.30 -14.60 -27.61
C TYR A 344 7.58 -14.05 -28.26
N ASP A 345 7.62 -12.80 -28.70
CA ASP A 345 8.63 -12.30 -29.64
C ASP A 345 8.67 -13.13 -30.94
N ALA A 346 7.52 -13.67 -31.33
CA ALA A 346 7.41 -14.54 -32.50
C ALA A 346 7.69 -13.78 -33.82
N PRO A 347 8.02 -14.50 -34.91
CA PRO A 347 8.12 -13.91 -36.25
C PRO A 347 6.89 -13.08 -36.64
N ILE A 348 5.69 -13.50 -36.23
CA ILE A 348 4.46 -12.73 -36.38
C ILE A 348 4.00 -12.29 -34.99
N ASP A 349 3.81 -10.98 -34.79
CA ASP A 349 3.44 -10.40 -33.48
C ASP A 349 2.00 -10.77 -33.05
N GLU A 350 1.61 -10.43 -31.81
CA GLU A 350 0.28 -10.72 -31.26
C GLU A 350 -0.90 -10.27 -32.15
N ALA A 351 -0.79 -9.09 -32.77
CA ALA A 351 -1.82 -8.55 -33.67
C ALA A 351 -1.79 -9.19 -35.06
N GLY A 352 -0.77 -10.00 -35.35
CA GLY A 352 -0.59 -10.77 -36.55
C GLY A 352 0.29 -10.11 -37.60
N ASP A 353 1.08 -9.10 -37.25
CA ASP A 353 1.91 -8.38 -38.20
C ASP A 353 3.25 -9.10 -38.43
N PRO A 354 3.69 -9.27 -39.69
CA PRO A 354 5.03 -9.77 -39.97
C PRO A 354 6.12 -8.84 -39.44
N THR A 355 6.97 -9.33 -38.55
CA THR A 355 8.07 -8.55 -37.94
C THR A 355 9.33 -8.56 -38.82
N PRO A 356 10.36 -7.74 -38.52
CA PRO A 356 11.68 -7.89 -39.15
C PRO A 356 12.25 -9.32 -39.04
N LYS A 357 11.96 -10.03 -37.94
CA LYS A 357 12.36 -11.43 -37.73
C LYS A 357 11.71 -12.37 -38.76
N TYR A 358 10.42 -12.17 -39.08
CA TYR A 358 9.73 -12.92 -40.13
C TYR A 358 10.40 -12.76 -41.50
N TYR A 359 10.74 -11.52 -41.89
CA TYR A 359 11.33 -11.28 -43.20
C TYR A 359 12.72 -11.91 -43.32
N ALA A 360 13.52 -11.86 -42.26
CA ALA A 360 14.83 -12.49 -42.22
C ALA A 360 14.75 -14.03 -42.32
N ILE A 361 13.82 -14.65 -41.59
CA ILE A 361 13.57 -16.10 -41.68
C ILE A 361 13.12 -16.47 -43.11
N ARG A 362 12.17 -15.72 -43.68
CA ARG A 362 11.68 -15.93 -45.05
C ARG A 362 12.81 -15.83 -46.09
N GLU A 363 13.70 -14.85 -45.93
CA GLU A 363 14.85 -14.68 -46.83
C GLU A 363 15.77 -15.91 -46.77
N LEU A 364 16.08 -16.41 -45.57
CA LEU A 364 16.91 -17.60 -45.40
C LEU A 364 16.23 -18.86 -45.99
N ILE A 365 14.92 -19.05 -45.77
CA ILE A 365 14.18 -20.14 -46.42
C ILE A 365 14.31 -20.03 -47.94
N GLY A 366 14.15 -18.84 -48.51
CA GLY A 366 14.25 -18.60 -49.95
C GLY A 366 15.63 -18.85 -50.57
N LYS A 367 16.70 -18.88 -49.76
CA LYS A 367 18.05 -19.27 -50.21
C LYS A 367 18.22 -20.78 -50.35
N HIS A 368 17.44 -21.58 -49.60
CA HIS A 368 17.56 -23.04 -49.57
C HIS A 368 16.40 -23.78 -50.24
N PHE A 369 15.22 -23.16 -50.31
CA PHE A 369 13.99 -23.77 -50.80
C PHE A 369 13.21 -22.78 -51.68
N PRO A 370 12.46 -23.27 -52.70
CA PRO A 370 11.62 -22.40 -53.52
C PRO A 370 10.48 -21.81 -52.70
N LEU A 371 10.38 -20.48 -52.67
CA LEU A 371 9.27 -19.78 -52.05
C LEU A 371 7.99 -19.89 -52.92
N PRO A 372 6.80 -20.01 -52.30
CA PRO A 372 5.55 -19.97 -53.04
C PRO A 372 5.32 -18.58 -53.64
N LYS A 373 4.67 -18.53 -54.81
CA LYS A 373 4.31 -17.30 -55.52
C LYS A 373 3.08 -16.63 -54.90
N ILE A 374 3.12 -16.37 -53.59
CA ILE A 374 2.06 -15.74 -52.81
C ILE A 374 2.64 -14.48 -52.15
N PRO A 375 2.01 -13.30 -52.28
CA PRO A 375 2.48 -12.11 -51.60
C PRO A 375 2.31 -12.26 -50.08
N VAL A 376 3.25 -11.70 -49.32
CA VAL A 376 3.10 -11.60 -47.86
C VAL A 376 1.89 -10.71 -47.55
N PRO A 377 0.87 -11.20 -46.85
CA PRO A 377 -0.28 -10.37 -46.48
C PRO A 377 0.16 -9.16 -45.65
N LYS A 378 -0.44 -8.00 -45.94
CA LYS A 378 -0.13 -6.74 -45.25
C LYS A 378 -0.62 -6.79 -43.79
N PRO A 379 0.05 -6.05 -42.87
CA PRO A 379 -0.49 -5.74 -41.56
C PRO A 379 -1.95 -5.28 -41.62
N ALA A 380 -2.77 -5.72 -40.66
CA ALA A 380 -4.15 -5.27 -40.56
C ALA A 380 -4.18 -3.80 -40.07
N PRO A 381 -5.13 -2.97 -40.54
CA PRO A 381 -5.30 -1.62 -40.01
C PRO A 381 -5.51 -1.61 -38.49
N ARG A 382 -4.99 -0.56 -37.85
CA ARG A 382 -5.08 -0.32 -36.41
C ARG A 382 -5.55 1.09 -36.14
N ALA A 383 -6.43 1.26 -35.14
CA ALA A 383 -7.02 2.54 -34.80
C ALA A 383 -6.74 2.95 -33.34
N ASP A 384 -6.44 4.24 -33.14
CA ASP A 384 -6.54 4.94 -31.85
C ASP A 384 -7.97 5.50 -31.73
N TYR A 385 -8.81 4.84 -30.94
CA TYR A 385 -10.18 5.26 -30.69
C TYR A 385 -10.30 6.24 -29.49
N GLY A 386 -9.18 6.62 -28.89
CA GLY A 386 -9.13 7.59 -27.80
C GLY A 386 -9.62 7.06 -26.46
N THR A 387 -9.97 8.00 -25.58
CA THR A 387 -10.30 7.70 -24.18
C THR A 387 -11.78 7.38 -24.00
N VAL A 388 -12.08 6.32 -23.27
CA VAL A 388 -13.43 5.94 -22.82
C VAL A 388 -13.53 6.16 -21.32
N SER A 389 -14.41 7.06 -20.91
CA SER A 389 -14.78 7.25 -19.51
C SER A 389 -15.65 6.10 -19.01
N LEU A 390 -15.38 5.63 -17.80
CA LEU A 390 -16.07 4.56 -17.12
C LEU A 390 -16.77 5.10 -15.87
N LYS A 391 -17.98 4.59 -15.60
CA LYS A 391 -18.73 4.85 -14.38
C LYS A 391 -18.74 3.62 -13.49
N PHE A 392 -18.70 3.82 -12.18
CA PHE A 392 -18.91 2.76 -11.20
C PHE A 392 -20.31 2.15 -11.38
N VAL A 393 -20.40 0.82 -11.30
CA VAL A 393 -21.66 0.08 -11.38
C VAL A 393 -22.00 -0.55 -10.04
N VAL A 394 -21.11 -1.40 -9.51
CA VAL A 394 -21.37 -2.17 -8.28
C VAL A 394 -20.07 -2.63 -7.62
N SER A 395 -20.04 -2.66 -6.28
CA SER A 395 -18.95 -3.25 -5.51
C SER A 395 -19.09 -4.77 -5.45
N LEU A 396 -17.97 -5.51 -5.47
CA LEU A 396 -18.00 -6.97 -5.27
C LEU A 396 -18.47 -7.37 -3.86
N PHE A 397 -18.44 -6.45 -2.88
CA PHE A 397 -19.05 -6.67 -1.57
C PHE A 397 -20.59 -6.68 -1.61
N ASP A 398 -21.19 -6.08 -2.63
CA ASP A 398 -22.64 -6.08 -2.87
C ASP A 398 -23.02 -7.24 -3.82
N TYR A 399 -22.41 -8.41 -3.61
CA TYR A 399 -22.46 -9.59 -4.49
C TYR A 399 -23.88 -10.06 -4.85
N LYS A 400 -24.88 -9.79 -4.01
CA LYS A 400 -26.29 -10.12 -4.29
C LYS A 400 -26.88 -9.34 -5.48
N SER A 401 -26.25 -8.22 -5.86
CA SER A 401 -26.61 -7.42 -7.03
C SER A 401 -25.87 -7.84 -8.30
N ILE A 402 -25.00 -8.85 -8.21
CA ILE A 402 -24.17 -9.35 -9.31
C ILE A 402 -24.73 -10.69 -9.77
N GLN A 403 -25.00 -10.82 -11.08
CA GLN A 403 -25.49 -12.08 -11.66
C GLN A 403 -24.40 -13.15 -11.66
N ASP A 404 -24.82 -14.42 -11.72
CA ASP A 404 -23.95 -15.61 -11.76
C ASP A 404 -23.02 -15.79 -10.55
N THR A 405 -23.34 -15.16 -9.41
CA THR A 405 -22.67 -15.42 -8.14
C THR A 405 -23.33 -16.60 -7.41
N LYS A 406 -22.52 -17.40 -6.72
CA LYS A 406 -22.99 -18.48 -5.85
C LYS A 406 -22.31 -18.37 -4.50
N THR A 407 -23.11 -18.36 -3.44
CA THR A 407 -22.61 -18.32 -2.06
C THR A 407 -22.75 -19.69 -1.41
N VAL A 408 -21.67 -20.16 -0.81
CA VAL A 408 -21.62 -21.40 -0.03
C VAL A 408 -21.14 -21.07 1.38
N VAL A 409 -21.77 -21.66 2.39
CA VAL A 409 -21.34 -21.54 3.78
C VAL A 409 -20.78 -22.89 4.23
N SER A 410 -19.61 -22.87 4.86
CA SER A 410 -18.95 -24.08 5.37
C SER A 410 -18.18 -23.80 6.65
N HIS A 411 -17.96 -24.82 7.47
CA HIS A 411 -17.16 -24.70 8.68
C HIS A 411 -15.69 -24.37 8.37
N ARG A 412 -15.14 -24.91 7.28
CA ARG A 412 -13.78 -24.64 6.79
C ARG A 412 -13.87 -23.96 5.41
N PRO A 413 -12.87 -23.17 5.00
CA PRO A 413 -12.86 -22.63 3.66
C PRO A 413 -12.72 -23.77 2.64
N SER A 414 -13.41 -23.62 1.52
CA SER A 414 -13.42 -24.56 0.40
C SER A 414 -12.52 -24.04 -0.72
N THR A 415 -11.84 -24.94 -1.43
CA THR A 415 -11.07 -24.56 -2.62
C THR A 415 -11.99 -24.14 -3.77
N PHE A 416 -11.44 -23.55 -4.83
CA PHE A 416 -12.19 -23.25 -6.06
C PHE A 416 -12.84 -24.52 -6.62
N GLU A 417 -12.11 -25.64 -6.59
CA GLU A 417 -12.57 -26.93 -7.08
C GLU A 417 -13.73 -27.52 -6.25
N ASP A 418 -13.70 -27.34 -4.93
CA ASP A 418 -14.81 -27.71 -4.04
C ASP A 418 -16.06 -26.86 -4.31
N LEU A 419 -15.86 -25.56 -4.61
CA LEU A 419 -16.91 -24.61 -4.96
C LEU A 419 -17.44 -24.78 -6.39
N LYS A 420 -16.87 -25.71 -7.17
CA LYS A 420 -17.19 -25.94 -8.60
C LYS A 420 -16.93 -24.70 -9.47
N LEU A 421 -15.86 -23.97 -9.18
CA LEU A 421 -15.43 -22.77 -9.89
C LEU A 421 -14.12 -23.04 -10.66
N ASN A 422 -14.16 -22.99 -11.99
CA ASN A 422 -12.97 -23.20 -12.82
C ASN A 422 -12.00 -22.00 -12.74
N TYR A 423 -12.53 -20.78 -12.87
CA TYR A 423 -11.79 -19.53 -13.07
C TYR A 423 -12.43 -18.36 -12.31
N GLY A 424 -11.73 -17.22 -12.25
CA GLY A 424 -12.24 -15.99 -11.66
C GLY A 424 -11.80 -15.78 -10.21
N TYR A 425 -12.75 -15.36 -9.37
CA TYR A 425 -12.47 -14.91 -7.99
C TYR A 425 -13.41 -15.57 -6.98
N VAL A 426 -12.98 -15.64 -5.72
CA VAL A 426 -13.84 -16.02 -4.58
C VAL A 426 -13.64 -15.02 -3.45
N LEU A 427 -14.75 -14.49 -2.91
CA LEU A 427 -14.75 -13.70 -1.69
C LEU A 427 -15.02 -14.62 -0.49
N TYR A 428 -14.00 -14.84 0.33
CA TYR A 428 -14.09 -15.61 1.58
C TYR A 428 -14.32 -14.66 2.74
N GLN A 429 -15.39 -14.87 3.52
CA GLN A 429 -15.73 -14.02 4.66
C GLN A 429 -15.94 -14.85 5.91
N THR A 430 -15.44 -14.36 7.04
CA THR A 430 -15.67 -14.94 8.36
C THR A 430 -15.69 -13.86 9.44
N LYS A 431 -16.12 -14.21 10.65
CA LYS A 431 -16.07 -13.36 11.83
C LYS A 431 -14.82 -13.66 12.64
N ILE A 432 -14.15 -12.61 13.09
CA ILE A 432 -12.99 -12.71 13.97
C ILE A 432 -13.49 -13.04 15.39
N PRO A 433 -13.02 -14.14 16.00
CA PRO A 433 -13.38 -14.53 17.38
C PRO A 433 -13.12 -13.46 18.44
N ASP A 434 -13.91 -13.48 19.51
CA ASP A 434 -13.86 -12.49 20.61
C ASP A 434 -12.58 -12.58 21.46
N ASN A 435 -11.89 -13.72 21.43
CA ASN A 435 -10.73 -14.02 22.29
C ASN A 435 -9.37 -13.72 21.63
N ILE A 436 -9.35 -13.01 20.51
CA ILE A 436 -8.12 -12.66 19.81
C ILE A 436 -7.59 -11.32 20.34
N ALA A 437 -6.38 -11.35 20.90
CA ALA A 437 -5.68 -10.15 21.37
C ALA A 437 -5.14 -9.31 20.20
N ASP A 438 -5.26 -7.98 20.32
CA ASP A 438 -4.71 -6.97 19.43
C ASP A 438 -3.34 -6.49 19.97
N PRO A 439 -2.25 -6.46 19.18
CA PRO A 439 -2.15 -6.78 17.75
C PRO A 439 -2.19 -8.26 17.41
N SER A 440 -2.72 -8.54 16.23
CA SER A 440 -2.88 -9.90 15.71
C SER A 440 -2.20 -10.07 14.36
N VAL A 441 -1.77 -11.29 14.03
CA VAL A 441 -1.16 -11.63 12.75
C VAL A 441 -2.06 -12.62 12.04
N LEU A 442 -2.56 -12.22 10.87
CA LEU A 442 -3.25 -13.10 9.94
C LEU A 442 -2.21 -13.97 9.22
N ASP A 443 -2.43 -15.27 9.21
CA ASP A 443 -1.67 -16.28 8.48
C ASP A 443 -2.60 -17.02 7.52
N VAL A 444 -2.34 -16.89 6.22
CA VAL A 444 -3.04 -17.54 5.12
C VAL A 444 -2.03 -18.42 4.35
N SER A 445 -1.33 -19.28 5.09
CA SER A 445 -0.38 -20.25 4.53
C SER A 445 -0.99 -21.05 3.38
N ASN A 446 -0.19 -21.33 2.36
CA ASN A 446 -0.60 -22.04 1.14
C ASN A 446 -1.76 -21.37 0.37
N LEU A 447 -1.85 -20.03 0.41
CA LEU A 447 -2.75 -19.25 -0.46
C LEU A 447 -2.47 -19.52 -1.95
N ARG A 448 -3.53 -19.72 -2.73
CA ARG A 448 -3.47 -19.93 -4.20
C ARG A 448 -4.48 -19.04 -4.94
N ASP A 449 -4.11 -17.91 -5.55
CA ASP A 449 -2.74 -17.39 -5.69
C ASP A 449 -2.58 -16.03 -5.01
N ARG A 450 -3.61 -15.20 -4.97
CA ARG A 450 -3.49 -13.84 -4.45
C ARG A 450 -4.75 -13.41 -3.71
N ALA A 451 -4.60 -12.81 -2.54
CA ALA A 451 -5.71 -12.40 -1.67
C ALA A 451 -5.60 -10.93 -1.30
N LEU A 452 -6.63 -10.16 -1.60
CA LEU A 452 -6.80 -8.81 -1.04
C LEU A 452 -7.55 -8.95 0.29
N VAL A 453 -6.95 -8.43 1.36
CA VAL A 453 -7.42 -8.60 2.73
C VAL A 453 -8.16 -7.35 3.19
N TYR A 454 -9.36 -7.54 3.72
CA TYR A 454 -10.20 -6.47 4.24
C TYR A 454 -10.72 -6.81 5.63
N VAL A 455 -10.88 -5.80 6.48
CA VAL A 455 -11.56 -5.90 7.77
C VAL A 455 -12.72 -4.92 7.76
N ASN A 456 -13.94 -5.42 7.93
CA ASN A 456 -15.17 -4.64 7.79
C ASN A 456 -15.23 -3.89 6.45
N GLN A 457 -14.79 -4.54 5.37
CA GLN A 457 -14.71 -4.00 4.00
C GLN A 457 -13.65 -2.90 3.79
N GLU A 458 -12.89 -2.52 4.83
CA GLU A 458 -11.77 -1.61 4.69
C GLU A 458 -10.49 -2.38 4.29
N PRO A 459 -9.74 -1.91 3.28
CA PRO A 459 -8.54 -2.59 2.80
C PRO A 459 -7.43 -2.56 3.86
N VAL A 460 -6.78 -3.70 4.07
CA VAL A 460 -5.68 -3.87 5.03
C VAL A 460 -4.36 -4.11 4.30
N THR A 461 -4.28 -5.16 3.49
CA THR A 461 -3.04 -5.59 2.83
C THR A 461 -3.35 -6.57 1.69
N ILE A 462 -2.30 -7.03 1.00
CA ILE A 462 -2.36 -8.04 -0.06
C ILE A 462 -1.40 -9.17 0.29
N LEU A 463 -1.89 -10.41 0.16
CA LEU A 463 -1.10 -11.64 0.28
C LEU A 463 -0.93 -12.24 -1.11
N THR A 464 0.24 -12.79 -1.42
CA THR A 464 0.57 -13.28 -2.77
C THR A 464 1.49 -14.49 -2.76
N ARG A 465 1.12 -15.50 -3.55
CA ARG A 465 1.86 -16.74 -3.78
C ARG A 465 3.15 -16.50 -4.56
N SER A 466 3.16 -15.60 -5.55
CA SER A 466 4.33 -15.30 -6.38
C SER A 466 5.53 -14.77 -5.59
N ARG A 467 5.31 -14.27 -4.38
CA ARG A 467 6.37 -13.74 -3.50
C ARG A 467 6.41 -14.39 -2.13
N ASN A 468 5.69 -15.50 -1.93
CA ASN A 468 5.55 -16.18 -0.64
C ASN A 468 5.11 -15.29 0.53
N ILE A 469 4.25 -14.30 0.26
CA ILE A 469 3.71 -13.39 1.28
C ILE A 469 2.36 -13.94 1.74
N TYR A 470 2.38 -14.72 2.82
CA TYR A 470 1.20 -15.39 3.38
C TYR A 470 0.73 -14.80 4.71
N ARG A 471 1.50 -13.86 5.30
CA ARG A 471 1.23 -13.32 6.63
C ARG A 471 1.17 -11.80 6.61
N ALA A 472 0.27 -11.24 7.41
CA ALA A 472 0.22 -9.80 7.61
C ALA A 472 -0.28 -9.43 9.00
N PRO A 473 0.20 -8.31 9.58
CA PRO A 473 -0.42 -7.74 10.78
C PRO A 473 -1.86 -7.34 10.47
N LEU A 474 -2.75 -7.62 11.41
CA LEU A 474 -4.18 -7.38 11.32
C LEU A 474 -4.62 -6.56 12.53
N LEU A 475 -5.00 -5.30 12.29
CA LEU A 475 -5.70 -4.47 13.26
C LEU A 475 -7.19 -4.86 13.18
N ALA A 476 -7.62 -5.74 14.07
CA ALA A 476 -8.98 -6.23 14.08
C ALA A 476 -9.56 -6.26 15.49
N PHE A 477 -10.72 -5.64 15.64
CA PHE A 477 -11.52 -5.72 16.85
C PHE A 477 -12.35 -7.01 16.86
N SER A 478 -12.65 -7.55 18.04
CA SER A 478 -13.59 -8.67 18.22
C SER A 478 -14.87 -8.48 17.39
N LYS A 479 -15.37 -9.54 16.76
CA LYS A 479 -16.59 -9.55 15.90
C LYS A 479 -16.49 -8.82 14.56
N SER A 480 -15.32 -8.28 14.21
CA SER A 480 -15.10 -7.72 12.87
C SER A 480 -15.23 -8.80 11.80
N THR A 481 -15.68 -8.42 10.61
CA THR A 481 -15.74 -9.29 9.44
C THR A 481 -14.39 -9.28 8.74
N LEU A 482 -13.67 -10.40 8.74
CA LEU A 482 -12.52 -10.60 7.86
C LEU A 482 -13.03 -10.99 6.49
N SER A 483 -12.56 -10.33 5.43
CA SER A 483 -12.85 -10.70 4.04
C SER A 483 -11.57 -10.86 3.25
N LEU A 484 -11.46 -11.93 2.48
CA LEU A 484 -10.35 -12.23 1.59
C LEU A 484 -10.90 -12.39 0.16
N LEU A 485 -10.62 -11.43 -0.72
CA LEU A 485 -10.93 -11.58 -2.15
C LEU A 485 -9.77 -12.30 -2.82
N VAL A 486 -9.96 -13.57 -3.18
CA VAL A 486 -8.92 -14.44 -3.73
C VAL A 486 -9.07 -14.59 -5.23
N GLU A 487 -7.98 -14.38 -5.98
CA GLU A 487 -7.87 -14.58 -7.42
C GLU A 487 -7.16 -15.90 -7.76
N ASN A 488 -7.73 -16.67 -8.71
CA ASN A 488 -7.00 -17.70 -9.45
C ASN A 488 -6.22 -17.02 -10.60
N GLN A 489 -4.89 -16.98 -10.51
CA GLN A 489 -4.03 -16.31 -11.51
C GLN A 489 -3.64 -17.22 -12.69
N GLY A 490 -4.05 -18.49 -12.69
CA GLY A 490 -3.73 -19.50 -13.71
C GLY A 490 -3.09 -20.74 -13.07
N ARG A 491 -3.58 -21.93 -13.38
CA ARG A 491 -3.00 -23.20 -12.89
C ARG A 491 -1.63 -23.45 -13.50
N ILE A 492 -0.75 -24.02 -12.69
CA ILE A 492 0.58 -24.44 -13.14
C ILE A 492 0.43 -25.41 -14.32
N ASN A 493 1.19 -25.14 -15.38
CA ASN A 493 1.10 -25.87 -16.65
C ASN A 493 2.32 -26.71 -16.97
N PHE A 494 3.36 -26.67 -16.14
CA PHE A 494 4.61 -27.41 -16.36
C PHE A 494 5.22 -27.92 -15.05
N GLY A 495 5.93 -29.05 -15.14
CA GLY A 495 6.70 -29.62 -14.03
C GLY A 495 5.87 -30.44 -13.03
N ARG A 496 6.41 -30.60 -11.80
CA ARG A 496 5.88 -31.53 -10.79
C ARG A 496 4.60 -31.05 -10.07
N PHE A 497 4.25 -29.77 -10.18
CA PHE A 497 3.19 -29.14 -9.41
C PHE A 497 1.89 -28.93 -10.20
N LEU A 498 1.63 -29.77 -11.22
CA LEU A 498 0.42 -29.66 -12.06
C LEU A 498 -0.87 -29.73 -11.25
N LYS A 499 -0.93 -30.54 -10.19
CA LYS A 499 -2.08 -30.63 -9.29
C LYS A 499 -2.19 -29.34 -8.45
N ASP A 500 -2.73 -28.31 -9.08
CA ASP A 500 -2.75 -26.94 -8.57
C ASP A 500 -4.17 -26.46 -8.23
N LEU A 501 -4.71 -26.98 -7.12
CA LEU A 501 -5.96 -26.48 -6.55
C LEU A 501 -5.85 -24.97 -6.28
N LYS A 502 -6.97 -24.24 -6.33
CA LYS A 502 -6.99 -22.78 -6.15
C LYS A 502 -7.82 -22.37 -4.93
N GLY A 503 -7.59 -21.17 -4.42
CA GLY A 503 -8.26 -20.60 -3.25
C GLY A 503 -7.45 -20.73 -1.97
N LEU A 504 -8.18 -20.95 -0.86
CA LEU A 504 -7.59 -21.17 0.46
C LEU A 504 -7.40 -22.66 0.67
N ILE A 505 -6.16 -23.14 0.60
CA ILE A 505 -5.85 -24.57 0.75
C ILE A 505 -5.85 -24.99 2.21
N GLU A 506 -5.36 -24.11 3.09
CA GLU A 506 -5.39 -24.30 4.53
C GLU A 506 -6.38 -23.34 5.20
N VAL A 507 -6.78 -23.69 6.42
CA VAL A 507 -7.61 -22.82 7.26
C VAL A 507 -6.77 -21.60 7.69
N PRO A 508 -7.18 -20.35 7.35
CA PRO A 508 -6.51 -19.16 7.83
C PRO A 508 -6.48 -19.08 9.36
N LYS A 509 -5.40 -18.54 9.91
CA LYS A 509 -5.19 -18.43 11.36
C LYS A 509 -4.96 -16.98 11.73
N ILE A 510 -5.36 -16.59 12.94
CA ILE A 510 -4.94 -15.33 13.55
C ILE A 510 -4.20 -15.66 14.85
N ASN A 511 -2.94 -15.23 14.98
CA ASN A 511 -2.08 -15.59 16.12
C ASN A 511 -2.03 -17.11 16.39
N GLY A 512 -2.05 -17.91 15.32
CA GLY A 512 -2.10 -19.37 15.40
C GLY A 512 -3.48 -19.97 15.67
N VAL A 513 -4.50 -19.17 16.00
CA VAL A 513 -5.89 -19.62 16.21
C VAL A 513 -6.59 -19.78 14.86
N PRO A 514 -7.07 -20.98 14.48
CA PRO A 514 -7.76 -21.18 13.22
C PRO A 514 -9.11 -20.46 13.16
N LEU A 515 -9.45 -19.92 11.98
CA LEU A 515 -10.72 -19.27 11.71
C LEU A 515 -11.70 -20.24 11.02
N TYR A 516 -12.93 -20.27 11.50
CA TYR A 516 -13.98 -21.17 11.02
C TYR A 516 -15.24 -20.40 10.58
N SER A 517 -16.23 -21.12 10.06
CA SER A 517 -17.53 -20.56 9.65
C SER A 517 -17.39 -19.52 8.53
N TRP A 518 -17.01 -20.01 7.35
CA TRP A 518 -16.74 -19.22 6.16
C TRP A 518 -17.97 -19.12 5.26
N GLU A 519 -18.31 -17.90 4.86
CA GLU A 519 -19.18 -17.59 3.73
C GLU A 519 -18.30 -17.32 2.51
N MET A 520 -18.54 -18.03 1.40
CA MET A 520 -17.69 -18.01 0.22
C MET A 520 -18.53 -17.74 -1.01
N THR A 521 -18.29 -16.58 -1.65
CA THR A 521 -19.04 -16.16 -2.84
C THR A 521 -18.17 -16.22 -4.08
N THR A 522 -18.59 -16.97 -5.09
CA THR A 522 -17.88 -17.15 -6.36
C THR A 522 -18.20 -16.05 -7.36
N PHE A 523 -17.20 -15.57 -8.09
CA PHE A 523 -17.32 -14.63 -9.21
C PHE A 523 -16.67 -15.24 -10.46
N PRO A 524 -17.41 -16.03 -11.25
CA PRO A 524 -16.88 -16.66 -12.46
C PRO A 524 -16.64 -15.66 -13.60
N PHE A 525 -17.45 -14.59 -13.65
CA PHE A 525 -17.48 -13.62 -14.76
C PHE A 525 -17.61 -14.27 -16.14
N ALA A 526 -18.40 -15.34 -16.23
CA ALA A 526 -18.69 -16.02 -17.50
C ALA A 526 -19.59 -15.19 -18.43
N ASN A 527 -20.40 -14.28 -17.87
CA ASN A 527 -21.30 -13.40 -18.61
C ASN A 527 -21.35 -12.00 -17.94
N VAL A 528 -21.26 -10.95 -18.76
CA VAL A 528 -21.35 -9.54 -18.33
C VAL A 528 -22.41 -8.73 -19.11
N SER A 529 -23.26 -9.39 -19.89
CA SER A 529 -24.34 -8.78 -20.69
C SER A 529 -25.35 -7.96 -19.87
N TRP A 530 -25.46 -8.25 -18.58
CA TRP A 530 -26.33 -7.54 -17.63
C TRP A 530 -25.76 -6.18 -17.19
N VAL A 531 -24.44 -5.99 -17.27
CA VAL A 531 -23.75 -4.79 -16.76
C VAL A 531 -24.23 -3.51 -17.45
N PRO A 532 -24.37 -3.44 -18.79
CA PRO A 532 -24.93 -2.25 -19.45
C PRO A 532 -26.29 -1.83 -18.89
N ALA A 533 -27.21 -2.78 -18.65
CA ALA A 533 -28.54 -2.48 -18.11
C ALA A 533 -28.48 -2.03 -16.64
N ALA A 534 -27.65 -2.69 -15.81
CA ALA A 534 -27.43 -2.29 -14.43
C ALA A 534 -26.83 -0.89 -14.32
N ALA A 535 -25.94 -0.52 -15.24
CA ALA A 535 -25.29 0.77 -15.28
C ALA A 535 -26.24 1.93 -15.64
N GLU A 536 -27.36 1.67 -16.33
CA GLU A 536 -28.39 2.68 -16.63
C GLU A 536 -29.48 2.79 -15.54
N SER A 537 -29.47 1.89 -14.56
CA SER A 537 -30.42 1.97 -13.44
C SER A 537 -29.99 3.06 -12.44
N PRO A 538 -30.93 3.80 -11.80
CA PRO A 538 -30.59 4.78 -10.78
C PRO A 538 -29.96 4.08 -9.57
N VAL A 539 -28.64 4.14 -9.46
CA VAL A 539 -27.89 3.50 -8.38
C VAL A 539 -28.21 4.21 -7.06
N LYS A 540 -28.54 3.44 -6.01
CA LYS A 540 -28.50 3.96 -4.64
C LYS A 540 -27.04 4.20 -4.28
N HIS A 541 -26.54 5.39 -4.58
CA HIS A 541 -25.20 5.82 -4.18
C HIS A 541 -25.10 5.76 -2.65
N VAL A 542 -24.28 4.85 -2.14
CA VAL A 542 -23.88 4.83 -0.73
C VAL A 542 -22.50 5.47 -0.68
N SER A 543 -22.43 6.72 -0.23
CA SER A 543 -21.19 7.48 -0.08
C SER A 543 -20.13 6.65 0.68
N GLY A 544 -18.96 6.45 0.08
CA GLY A 544 -17.84 5.69 0.67
C GLY A 544 -17.59 4.29 0.10
N ARG A 545 -18.51 3.73 -0.71
CA ARG A 545 -18.38 2.38 -1.32
C ARG A 545 -18.01 2.36 -2.81
N GLU A 546 -17.73 3.51 -3.42
CA GLU A 546 -17.40 3.64 -4.85
C GLU A 546 -15.93 3.31 -5.16
N ARG A 547 -15.36 2.32 -4.47
CA ARG A 547 -13.95 1.95 -4.57
C ARG A 547 -13.81 0.45 -4.83
N PRO A 548 -12.68 0.01 -5.44
CA PRO A 548 -12.39 -1.40 -5.64
C PRO A 548 -12.44 -2.20 -4.33
N PRO A 549 -12.85 -3.48 -4.38
CA PRO A 549 -13.08 -4.26 -5.59
C PRO A 549 -14.48 -4.00 -6.19
N ALA A 550 -14.54 -3.66 -7.48
CA ALA A 550 -15.76 -3.15 -8.13
C ALA A 550 -15.80 -3.34 -9.66
N ILE A 551 -17.00 -3.24 -10.22
CA ILE A 551 -17.29 -3.26 -11.66
C ILE A 551 -17.53 -1.84 -12.17
N TYR A 552 -16.90 -1.51 -13.29
CA TYR A 552 -17.02 -0.24 -13.98
C TYR A 552 -17.48 -0.46 -15.43
N TYR A 553 -18.16 0.53 -15.99
CA TYR A 553 -18.76 0.43 -17.32
C TYR A 553 -18.63 1.73 -18.12
N GLY A 554 -18.36 1.60 -19.42
CA GLY A 554 -18.40 2.72 -20.36
C GLY A 554 -18.77 2.28 -21.77
N LYS A 555 -18.85 3.27 -22.66
CA LYS A 555 -19.26 3.07 -24.06
C LYS A 555 -18.21 3.65 -25.00
N LEU A 556 -17.73 2.83 -25.92
CA LEU A 556 -16.98 3.28 -27.10
C LEU A 556 -17.96 3.36 -28.28
N ILE A 557 -18.06 4.52 -28.93
CA ILE A 557 -18.99 4.74 -30.04
C ILE A 557 -18.20 4.87 -31.35
N LEU A 558 -18.39 3.92 -32.26
CA LEU A 558 -17.80 3.97 -33.60
C LEU A 558 -18.79 4.61 -34.59
N PRO A 559 -18.34 5.55 -35.46
CA PRO A 559 -19.17 6.15 -36.52
C PRO A 559 -19.82 5.11 -37.44
N LYS A 560 -20.94 5.48 -38.08
CA LYS A 560 -21.72 4.57 -38.96
C LYS A 560 -20.94 4.07 -40.17
N ASP A 561 -20.00 4.86 -40.63
CA ASP A 561 -19.10 4.64 -41.76
C ASP A 561 -17.74 4.06 -41.35
N ALA A 562 -17.51 3.87 -40.04
CA ALA A 562 -16.27 3.27 -39.55
C ALA A 562 -16.21 1.78 -39.89
N VAL A 563 -15.03 1.31 -40.26
CA VAL A 563 -14.69 -0.11 -40.26
C VAL A 563 -14.07 -0.41 -38.90
N PRO A 564 -14.58 -1.37 -38.11
CA PRO A 564 -13.92 -1.78 -36.87
C PRO A 564 -12.53 -2.35 -37.17
N GLU A 565 -11.50 -1.68 -36.66
CA GLU A 565 -10.09 -2.02 -36.83
C GLU A 565 -9.53 -2.61 -35.54
N ASN A 566 -8.38 -3.28 -35.65
CA ASN A 566 -7.66 -3.73 -34.46
C ASN A 566 -7.26 -2.53 -33.60
N THR A 567 -7.22 -2.71 -32.28
CA THR A 567 -6.79 -1.66 -31.36
C THR A 567 -6.23 -2.33 -30.10
N PHE A 568 -5.74 -1.52 -29.16
CA PHE A 568 -5.27 -1.99 -27.87
C PHE A 568 -5.88 -1.14 -26.76
N VAL A 569 -6.39 -1.77 -25.72
CA VAL A 569 -6.86 -1.05 -24.53
C VAL A 569 -5.70 -0.87 -23.55
N ASP A 570 -5.44 0.38 -23.18
CA ASP A 570 -4.48 0.85 -22.19
C ASP A 570 -5.21 1.23 -20.89
N PRO A 571 -5.08 0.41 -19.83
CA PRO A 571 -5.64 0.69 -18.51
C PRO A 571 -4.65 1.42 -17.59
N THR A 572 -3.66 2.16 -18.10
CA THR A 572 -2.73 2.93 -17.27
C THR A 572 -3.45 3.81 -16.24
N GLY A 573 -3.02 3.71 -14.98
CA GLY A 573 -3.64 4.38 -13.83
C GLY A 573 -4.61 3.50 -13.03
N TRP A 574 -5.07 2.38 -13.61
CA TRP A 574 -5.78 1.33 -12.88
C TRP A 574 -4.80 0.40 -12.13
N GLY A 575 -5.33 -0.36 -11.18
CA GLY A 575 -4.55 -1.30 -10.36
C GLY A 575 -4.35 -2.65 -11.05
N LYS A 576 -5.28 -3.59 -10.83
CA LYS A 576 -5.27 -4.95 -11.39
C LYS A 576 -6.68 -5.46 -11.59
N GLY A 577 -6.91 -6.13 -12.72
CA GLY A 577 -8.26 -6.60 -13.04
C GLY A 577 -8.38 -7.34 -14.38
N ILE A 578 -9.61 -7.37 -14.90
CA ILE A 578 -9.97 -7.91 -16.22
C ILE A 578 -10.83 -6.91 -17.00
N ILE A 579 -10.76 -6.96 -18.34
CA ILE A 579 -11.52 -6.08 -19.23
C ILE A 579 -12.34 -6.90 -20.23
N PHE A 580 -13.58 -6.48 -20.46
CA PHE A 580 -14.44 -7.00 -21.51
C PHE A 580 -14.76 -5.94 -22.55
N VAL A 581 -14.84 -6.37 -23.82
CA VAL A 581 -15.34 -5.58 -24.95
C VAL A 581 -16.46 -6.37 -25.60
N ASN A 582 -17.69 -5.84 -25.61
CA ASN A 582 -18.88 -6.53 -26.15
C ASN A 582 -19.00 -7.99 -25.65
N GLU A 583 -18.83 -8.20 -24.35
CA GLU A 583 -18.88 -9.51 -23.66
C GLU A 583 -17.66 -10.41 -23.89
N HIS A 584 -16.75 -10.08 -24.81
CA HIS A 584 -15.49 -10.80 -24.97
C HIS A 584 -14.52 -10.43 -23.84
N ASN A 585 -14.15 -11.42 -23.02
CA ASN A 585 -13.13 -11.26 -21.99
C ASN A 585 -11.74 -11.19 -22.63
N LEU A 586 -11.15 -10.00 -22.64
CA LEU A 586 -9.82 -9.78 -23.22
C LEU A 586 -8.71 -10.42 -22.39
N GLY A 587 -8.97 -10.69 -21.11
CA GLY A 587 -8.03 -11.24 -20.16
C GLY A 587 -7.61 -10.22 -19.10
N ARG A 588 -6.46 -10.48 -18.48
CA ARG A 588 -5.98 -9.78 -17.29
C ARG A 588 -5.14 -8.56 -17.65
N TYR A 589 -5.27 -7.50 -16.87
CA TYR A 589 -4.38 -6.33 -16.91
C TYR A 589 -3.67 -6.14 -15.57
N TRP A 590 -2.43 -5.67 -15.63
CA TRP A 590 -1.67 -5.26 -14.45
C TRP A 590 -0.64 -4.17 -14.77
N PRO A 591 -1.08 -2.97 -15.22
CA PRO A 591 -0.24 -1.93 -15.77
C PRO A 591 0.72 -1.36 -14.72
N ALA A 592 0.41 -1.45 -13.42
CA ALA A 592 1.31 -1.06 -12.35
C ALA A 592 2.62 -1.89 -12.37
N ILE A 593 2.51 -3.17 -12.72
CA ILE A 593 3.59 -4.17 -12.66
C ILE A 593 4.23 -4.41 -14.03
N GLY A 594 3.44 -4.63 -15.08
CA GLY A 594 3.99 -5.02 -16.39
C GLY A 594 4.57 -6.45 -16.41
N SER A 595 5.29 -6.85 -17.46
CA SER A 595 5.72 -6.02 -18.60
C SER A 595 4.61 -5.61 -19.57
N GLN A 596 3.57 -6.43 -19.71
CA GLN A 596 2.38 -6.07 -20.48
C GLN A 596 1.60 -4.92 -19.82
N VAL A 597 1.30 -3.87 -20.59
CA VAL A 597 0.39 -2.80 -20.17
C VAL A 597 -0.92 -2.86 -20.95
N THR A 598 -0.83 -2.97 -22.27
CA THR A 598 -2.01 -2.96 -23.15
C THR A 598 -2.55 -4.36 -23.43
N LEU A 599 -3.86 -4.47 -23.67
CA LEU A 599 -4.50 -5.72 -24.12
C LEU A 599 -4.94 -5.59 -25.58
N PHE A 600 -4.67 -6.60 -26.39
CA PHE A 600 -5.11 -6.65 -27.78
C PHE A 600 -6.63 -6.76 -27.88
N VAL A 601 -7.21 -5.92 -28.74
CA VAL A 601 -8.64 -5.91 -29.07
C VAL A 601 -8.78 -6.20 -30.57
N PRO A 602 -9.19 -7.43 -30.94
CA PRO A 602 -9.56 -7.76 -32.30
C PRO A 602 -10.64 -6.80 -32.83
N GLY A 603 -10.48 -6.31 -34.07
CA GLY A 603 -11.51 -5.51 -34.72
C GLY A 603 -12.84 -6.27 -34.85
N SER A 604 -12.79 -7.61 -34.90
CA SER A 604 -13.97 -8.48 -34.88
C SER A 604 -14.75 -8.51 -33.56
N TYR A 605 -14.15 -8.07 -32.45
CA TYR A 605 -14.85 -7.89 -31.17
C TYR A 605 -15.53 -6.52 -31.07
N LEU A 606 -15.26 -5.64 -32.03
CA LEU A 606 -15.87 -4.33 -32.14
C LEU A 606 -16.98 -4.34 -33.20
N ARG A 607 -17.91 -3.39 -33.07
CA ARG A 607 -19.02 -3.17 -34.00
C ARG A 607 -19.25 -1.69 -34.24
N VAL A 608 -19.83 -1.36 -35.39
CA VAL A 608 -20.32 -0.02 -35.67
C VAL A 608 -21.35 0.40 -34.61
N GLY A 609 -21.31 1.67 -34.18
CA GLY A 609 -22.15 2.17 -33.12
C GLY A 609 -21.60 1.86 -31.73
N VAL A 610 -22.46 1.44 -30.80
CA VAL A 610 -22.11 1.32 -29.37
C VAL A 610 -21.40 0.00 -29.08
N ASN A 611 -20.21 0.12 -28.49
CA ASN A 611 -19.41 -0.96 -27.94
C ASN A 611 -19.37 -0.83 -26.41
N HIS A 612 -19.62 -1.93 -25.71
CA HIS A 612 -19.70 -1.96 -24.24
C HIS A 612 -18.35 -2.34 -23.65
N ILE A 613 -17.82 -1.48 -22.79
CA ILE A 613 -16.56 -1.69 -22.09
C ILE A 613 -16.88 -1.97 -20.62
N VAL A 614 -16.49 -3.14 -20.12
CA VAL A 614 -16.65 -3.52 -18.71
C VAL A 614 -15.28 -3.76 -18.10
N VAL A 615 -15.00 -3.14 -16.96
CA VAL A 615 -13.75 -3.31 -16.22
C VAL A 615 -14.08 -3.83 -14.83
N VAL A 616 -13.50 -4.97 -14.45
CA VAL A 616 -13.55 -5.46 -13.07
C VAL A 616 -12.19 -5.13 -12.44
N GLU A 617 -12.17 -4.13 -11.56
CA GLU A 617 -10.96 -3.64 -10.88
C GLU A 617 -10.95 -4.09 -9.42
N THR A 618 -9.79 -4.54 -8.94
CA THR A 618 -9.66 -5.12 -7.60
C THR A 618 -8.88 -4.25 -6.61
N GLU A 619 -7.99 -3.37 -7.07
CA GLU A 619 -7.03 -2.66 -6.24
C GLU A 619 -7.23 -1.15 -6.18
N SER A 620 -7.21 -0.46 -7.33
CA SER A 620 -7.24 1.01 -7.35
C SER A 620 -7.87 1.58 -8.61
N THR A 621 -8.46 2.77 -8.45
CA THR A 621 -9.18 3.47 -9.51
C THR A 621 -8.49 4.82 -9.80
N PRO A 622 -8.23 5.17 -11.06
CA PRO A 622 -7.63 6.45 -11.41
C PRO A 622 -8.63 7.61 -11.19
N GLU A 623 -8.11 8.82 -10.95
CA GLU A 623 -8.93 10.03 -10.70
C GLU A 623 -10.00 10.26 -11.77
N LYS A 624 -9.68 9.97 -13.04
CA LYS A 624 -10.59 10.18 -14.18
C LYS A 624 -11.39 8.94 -14.60
N SER A 625 -11.26 7.81 -13.89
CA SER A 625 -11.96 6.53 -14.15
C SER A 625 -12.13 6.23 -15.65
N SER A 626 -11.02 6.12 -16.40
CA SER A 626 -11.06 5.97 -17.85
C SER A 626 -10.00 5.00 -18.37
N VAL A 627 -10.24 4.40 -19.53
CA VAL A 627 -9.25 3.61 -20.30
C VAL A 627 -9.00 4.25 -21.67
N ARG A 628 -7.85 4.02 -22.29
CA ARG A 628 -7.54 4.54 -23.63
C ARG A 628 -7.42 3.42 -24.65
N PHE A 629 -8.05 3.57 -25.80
CA PHE A 629 -7.87 2.69 -26.96
C PHE A 629 -6.82 3.30 -27.89
N THR A 630 -5.74 2.57 -28.18
CA THR A 630 -4.56 3.05 -28.92
C THR A 630 -4.22 2.12 -30.08
N ASP A 631 -3.53 2.62 -31.09
CA ASP A 631 -3.10 1.88 -32.28
C ASP A 631 -1.80 1.06 -32.06
N LYS A 632 -1.14 1.23 -30.91
CA LYS A 632 0.14 0.58 -30.58
C LYS A 632 0.07 -0.24 -29.30
N PRO A 633 0.64 -1.46 -29.30
CA PRO A 633 0.81 -2.21 -28.08
C PRO A 633 1.91 -1.57 -27.22
N TYR A 634 1.80 -1.78 -25.91
CA TYR A 634 2.88 -1.56 -24.96
C TYR A 634 3.08 -2.82 -24.12
N LEU A 635 4.04 -3.65 -24.56
CA LEU A 635 4.42 -4.91 -23.92
C LEU A 635 5.77 -4.84 -23.20
N ASP A 636 6.58 -3.82 -23.48
CA ASP A 636 7.94 -3.68 -22.95
C ASP A 636 8.02 -2.68 -21.80
N LYS A 637 6.96 -2.57 -20.99
CA LYS A 637 7.10 -1.82 -19.73
C LYS A 637 8.16 -2.53 -18.94
N ILE A 638 9.26 -1.83 -18.66
CA ILE A 638 10.22 -2.30 -17.67
C ILE A 638 9.40 -2.41 -16.39
N PRO A 639 9.15 -3.64 -15.87
CA PRO A 639 8.46 -3.75 -14.61
C PRO A 639 9.18 -2.82 -13.65
N PRO A 640 8.45 -2.05 -12.82
CA PRO A 640 9.15 -1.33 -11.77
C PRO A 640 10.07 -2.35 -11.09
N LYS A 641 11.23 -1.91 -10.60
CA LYS A 641 11.95 -2.75 -9.65
C LYS A 641 11.05 -2.89 -8.43
N ILE A 642 10.10 -3.80 -8.53
CA ILE A 642 9.29 -4.28 -7.46
C ILE A 642 10.14 -5.45 -7.02
N GLU A 643 11.15 -5.13 -6.22
CA GLU A 643 12.11 -6.06 -5.64
C GLU A 643 11.37 -7.28 -5.07
N ALA A 644 11.15 -8.31 -5.90
CA ALA A 644 11.01 -9.69 -5.46
C ALA A 644 12.43 -10.22 -5.15
N GLU A 645 13.41 -9.72 -5.87
CA GLU A 645 14.77 -9.51 -5.38
C GLU A 645 14.86 -8.14 -4.71
N THR A 646 14.54 -8.09 -3.42
CA THR A 646 15.62 -7.65 -2.56
C THR A 646 16.66 -8.79 -2.62
N ILE A 647 17.57 -8.77 -3.61
CA ILE A 647 18.93 -8.58 -3.14
C ILE A 647 18.82 -7.21 -2.51
N PHE A 648 18.51 -7.26 -1.22
CA PHE A 648 18.88 -6.26 -0.29
C PHE A 648 20.32 -5.90 -0.73
N ILE A 649 20.50 -4.79 -1.49
CA ILE A 649 21.27 -3.76 -0.83
C ILE A 649 20.42 -3.53 0.39
N LYS A 650 20.77 -4.26 1.46
CA LYS A 650 20.08 -4.19 2.72
C LYS A 650 20.01 -2.72 2.94
N ARG A 651 18.81 -2.14 2.84
CA ARG A 651 18.63 -0.72 3.16
C ARG A 651 18.85 -0.70 4.63
N SER A 652 20.12 -0.61 4.97
CA SER A 652 20.61 -0.82 6.30
C SER A 652 21.17 0.50 6.72
N PHE A 653 20.68 0.93 7.87
CA PHE A 653 21.33 1.96 8.62
C PHE A 653 21.99 1.23 9.78
N GLU A 654 23.31 1.31 9.86
CA GLU A 654 24.09 0.51 10.80
C GLU A 654 25.15 1.38 11.47
N ILE A 655 25.52 1.00 12.70
CA ILE A 655 26.63 1.63 13.41
C ILE A 655 27.93 0.99 12.94
N ASP A 656 28.83 1.81 12.39
CA ASP A 656 30.19 1.39 12.04
C ASP A 656 31.11 1.53 13.25
N PHE A 657 31.15 0.50 14.09
CA PHE A 657 32.09 0.45 15.21
C PHE A 657 33.55 0.38 14.76
N LYS A 658 33.84 -0.03 13.52
CA LYS A 658 35.22 -0.13 13.02
C LYS A 658 35.77 1.25 12.69
N ASN A 659 34.97 2.08 12.03
CA ASN A 659 35.37 3.41 11.57
C ASN A 659 34.76 4.56 12.38
N ASN A 660 34.11 4.27 13.52
CA ASN A 660 33.46 5.24 14.41
C ASN A 660 32.43 6.14 13.67
N GLY A 661 31.58 5.54 12.84
CA GLY A 661 30.63 6.26 12.00
C GLY A 661 29.29 5.53 11.85
N PHE A 662 28.50 5.93 10.84
CA PHE A 662 27.35 5.17 10.37
C PHE A 662 27.60 4.63 8.98
N LEU A 663 26.97 3.50 8.67
CA LEU A 663 26.78 3.05 7.30
C LEU A 663 25.32 3.23 6.91
N LYS A 664 25.10 3.84 5.76
CA LYS A 664 23.82 3.82 5.07
C LYS A 664 24.02 3.03 3.78
N ASP A 665 23.34 1.89 3.67
CA ASP A 665 23.46 0.98 2.52
C ASP A 665 24.93 0.54 2.29
N GLY A 666 25.65 0.25 3.39
CA GLY A 666 27.07 -0.13 3.38
C GLY A 666 28.07 1.01 3.10
N LYS A 667 27.60 2.26 2.91
CA LYS A 667 28.47 3.42 2.64
C LYS A 667 28.57 4.34 3.86
N PRO A 668 29.76 4.91 4.15
CA PRO A 668 29.91 5.89 5.22
C PRO A 668 28.87 7.00 5.12
N PHE A 669 28.18 7.23 6.22
CA PHE A 669 27.12 8.21 6.32
C PHE A 669 27.30 9.03 7.60
N ARG A 670 26.96 10.30 7.51
CA ARG A 670 26.99 11.25 8.62
C ARG A 670 25.73 12.08 8.55
N TYR A 671 25.02 12.16 9.67
CA TYR A 671 23.83 13.01 9.74
C TYR A 671 24.10 14.30 10.48
N VAL A 672 23.41 15.34 10.03
CA VAL A 672 23.15 16.57 10.78
C VAL A 672 21.65 16.79 10.76
N SER A 673 21.08 16.84 11.95
CA SER A 673 19.64 16.87 12.17
C SER A 673 19.20 18.13 12.90
N GLY A 674 17.89 18.39 12.89
CA GLY A 674 17.25 19.34 13.78
C GLY A 674 15.94 18.78 14.32
N ASP A 675 15.61 19.08 15.57
CA ASP A 675 14.32 18.70 16.14
C ASP A 675 13.19 19.58 15.59
N ILE A 676 12.06 18.93 15.30
CA ILE A 676 10.82 19.56 14.85
C ILE A 676 9.61 18.85 15.48
N HIS A 677 8.69 19.63 16.05
CA HIS A 677 7.48 19.10 16.70
C HIS A 677 6.25 19.41 15.84
N TYR A 678 5.82 18.44 15.03
CA TYR A 678 4.68 18.66 14.12
C TYR A 678 3.41 19.09 14.85
N PHE A 679 3.19 18.67 16.10
CA PHE A 679 2.04 19.05 16.93
C PHE A 679 2.06 20.51 17.42
N ARG A 680 3.19 21.23 17.31
CA ARG A 680 3.32 22.67 17.62
C ARG A 680 3.22 23.57 16.39
N ILE A 681 3.08 22.98 15.20
CA ILE A 681 3.11 23.67 13.91
C ILE A 681 1.81 23.35 13.18
N PRO A 682 0.99 24.32 12.78
CA PRO A 682 -0.22 24.03 12.02
C PRO A 682 0.08 23.19 10.78
N ARG A 683 -0.70 22.11 10.56
CA ARG A 683 -0.52 21.16 9.45
C ARG A 683 -0.23 21.79 8.08
N PRO A 684 -0.90 22.88 7.65
CA PRO A 684 -0.60 23.53 6.37
C PRO A 684 0.84 24.02 6.22
N TYR A 685 1.56 24.25 7.33
CA TYR A 685 2.92 24.78 7.32
C TYR A 685 4.02 23.71 7.37
N TRP A 686 3.67 22.43 7.58
CA TRP A 686 4.68 21.36 7.72
C TRP A 686 5.67 21.28 6.56
N ARG A 687 5.18 21.28 5.31
CA ARG A 687 6.05 21.20 4.13
C ARG A 687 6.98 22.42 4.02
N ASP A 688 6.50 23.62 4.35
CA ASP A 688 7.34 24.82 4.38
C ASP A 688 8.49 24.67 5.39
N ARG A 689 8.19 24.21 6.61
CA ARG A 689 9.21 24.00 7.65
C ARG A 689 10.22 22.94 7.21
N LEU A 690 9.76 21.78 6.73
CA LEU A 690 10.65 20.71 6.25
C LEU A 690 11.55 21.18 5.10
N ARG A 691 11.01 21.97 4.16
CA ARG A 691 11.81 22.57 3.08
C ARG A 691 12.89 23.52 3.62
N LYS A 692 12.58 24.32 4.65
CA LYS A 692 13.57 25.18 5.33
C LYS A 692 14.67 24.36 6.00
N TYR A 693 14.35 23.21 6.60
CA TYR A 693 15.35 22.29 7.17
C TYR A 693 16.28 21.75 6.09
N ARG A 694 15.72 21.27 4.98
CA ARG A 694 16.50 20.80 3.84
C ARG A 694 17.38 21.90 3.25
N ALA A 695 16.82 23.10 3.11
CA ALA A 695 17.55 24.29 2.67
C ALA A 695 18.67 24.66 3.67
N ALA A 696 18.50 24.50 4.98
CA ALA A 696 19.56 24.77 5.94
C ALA A 696 20.81 23.88 5.75
N GLY A 697 20.69 22.77 5.01
CA GLY A 697 21.74 21.78 4.83
C GLY A 697 21.59 20.55 5.71
N LEU A 698 20.44 20.40 6.39
CA LEU A 698 20.12 19.20 7.16
C LEU A 698 19.76 18.06 6.19
N ASN A 699 20.16 16.85 6.56
CA ASN A 699 19.83 15.63 5.83
C ASN A 699 18.90 14.70 6.62
N VAL A 700 18.64 15.03 7.89
CA VAL A 700 17.79 14.27 8.80
C VAL A 700 16.93 15.25 9.61
N ILE A 701 15.74 14.82 10.01
CA ILE A 701 14.96 15.47 11.07
C ILE A 701 14.84 14.54 12.27
N SER A 702 14.70 15.13 13.45
CA SER A 702 14.34 14.44 14.68
C SER A 702 12.92 14.86 15.07
N VAL A 703 12.06 13.89 15.38
CA VAL A 703 10.65 14.15 15.67
C VAL A 703 10.15 13.27 16.80
N TYR A 704 9.57 13.92 17.81
CA TYR A 704 8.78 13.26 18.85
C TYR A 704 7.38 12.90 18.39
N VAL A 705 6.88 11.77 18.89
CA VAL A 705 5.47 11.37 18.81
C VAL A 705 4.85 11.50 20.19
N GLU A 706 4.00 12.51 20.39
CA GLU A 706 3.39 12.79 21.69
C GLU A 706 2.17 11.88 21.93
N TRP A 707 2.27 10.98 22.92
CA TRP A 707 1.21 10.04 23.25
C TRP A 707 -0.12 10.74 23.59
N SER A 708 -0.11 11.80 24.40
CA SER A 708 -1.33 12.55 24.77
C SER A 708 -2.07 13.15 23.57
N THR A 709 -1.36 13.57 22.52
CA THR A 709 -1.98 14.08 21.27
C THR A 709 -2.66 12.96 20.49
N HIS A 710 -2.07 11.76 20.50
CA HIS A 710 -2.58 10.61 19.76
C HIS A 710 -3.61 9.78 20.52
N GLU A 711 -3.62 9.81 21.85
CA GLU A 711 -4.60 9.14 22.71
C GLU A 711 -5.13 10.10 23.79
N PRO A 712 -5.88 11.16 23.40
CA PRO A 712 -6.39 12.17 24.33
C PRO A 712 -7.37 11.59 25.37
N ARG A 713 -7.97 10.44 25.05
CA ARG A 713 -8.80 9.65 25.97
C ARG A 713 -8.41 8.18 25.84
N PRO A 714 -8.59 7.36 26.90
CA PRO A 714 -8.21 5.96 26.85
C PRO A 714 -8.83 5.24 25.64
N ARG A 715 -7.99 4.60 24.83
CA ARG A 715 -8.31 3.85 23.60
C ARG A 715 -8.96 4.65 22.47
N GLN A 716 -8.95 5.98 22.53
CA GLN A 716 -9.44 6.83 21.45
C GLN A 716 -8.26 7.44 20.71
N TYR A 717 -7.87 6.82 19.59
CA TYR A 717 -6.68 7.19 18.84
C TYR A 717 -6.96 8.19 17.71
N CYS A 718 -6.07 9.16 17.51
CA CYS A 718 -6.15 10.13 16.42
C CYS A 718 -4.84 10.19 15.61
N PHE A 719 -4.91 9.82 14.32
CA PHE A 719 -3.78 9.88 13.37
C PHE A 719 -4.13 10.72 12.12
N THR A 720 -5.04 11.66 12.27
CA THR A 720 -5.51 12.52 11.16
C THR A 720 -5.40 13.99 11.54
N GLY A 721 -5.49 14.87 10.55
CA GLY A 721 -5.39 16.32 10.80
C GLY A 721 -4.06 16.66 11.46
N GLN A 722 -4.10 17.41 12.57
CA GLN A 722 -2.91 17.84 13.29
C GLN A 722 -2.09 16.68 13.90
N ALA A 723 -2.71 15.51 14.12
CA ALA A 723 -2.06 14.31 14.65
C ALA A 723 -1.55 13.34 13.56
N ASP A 724 -1.58 13.73 12.28
CA ASP A 724 -1.21 12.88 11.13
C ASP A 724 0.32 12.74 10.96
N VAL A 725 0.93 11.95 11.85
CA VAL A 725 2.38 11.71 11.86
C VAL A 725 2.87 10.92 10.64
N GLU A 726 2.05 10.02 10.08
CA GLU A 726 2.38 9.28 8.86
C GLU A 726 2.55 10.22 7.67
N TYR A 727 1.61 11.17 7.50
CA TYR A 727 1.73 12.18 6.47
C TYR A 727 2.92 13.11 6.70
N PHE A 728 3.19 13.50 7.95
CA PHE A 728 4.38 14.30 8.28
C PHE A 728 5.69 13.60 7.88
N ILE A 729 5.83 12.31 8.21
CA ILE A 729 7.01 11.50 7.82
C ILE A 729 7.10 11.35 6.30
N LYS A 730 5.97 11.15 5.62
CA LYS A 730 5.92 11.12 4.15
C LYS A 730 6.41 12.44 3.56
N LEU A 731 5.96 13.58 4.08
CA LEU A 731 6.43 14.90 3.63
C LEU A 731 7.92 15.09 3.85
N ALA A 732 8.47 14.63 4.97
CA ALA A 732 9.91 14.70 5.23
C ALA A 732 10.68 13.92 4.16
N SER A 733 10.22 12.71 3.82
CA SER A 733 10.82 11.90 2.74
C SER A 733 10.71 12.58 1.38
N GLU A 734 9.58 13.21 1.04
CA GLU A 734 9.37 13.93 -0.23
C GLU A 734 10.30 15.16 -0.35
N GLU A 735 10.60 15.84 0.76
CA GLU A 735 11.58 16.93 0.81
C GLU A 735 13.05 16.42 0.92
N GLY A 736 13.26 15.10 0.86
CA GLY A 736 14.59 14.47 0.83
C GLY A 736 15.28 14.40 2.19
N LEU A 737 14.52 14.34 3.29
CA LEU A 737 15.01 14.20 4.65
C LEU A 737 14.77 12.77 5.17
N LEU A 738 15.75 12.21 5.89
CA LEU A 738 15.54 10.99 6.69
C LEU A 738 15.04 11.36 8.10
N VAL A 739 14.63 10.37 8.88
CA VAL A 739 13.94 10.59 10.16
C VAL A 739 14.60 9.82 11.31
N ILE A 740 14.83 10.53 12.42
CA ILE A 740 15.01 9.98 13.77
C ILE A 740 13.64 10.03 14.45
N LEU A 741 13.06 8.87 14.72
CA LEU A 741 11.76 8.75 15.37
C LEU A 741 11.93 8.65 16.89
N ARG A 742 11.23 9.50 17.64
CA ARG A 742 11.25 9.54 19.10
C ARG A 742 9.85 9.22 19.64
N PRO A 743 9.49 7.93 19.76
CA PRO A 743 8.11 7.44 19.87
C PRO A 743 7.38 7.66 21.22
N GLY A 744 8.07 8.16 22.25
CA GLY A 744 7.60 8.07 23.63
C GLY A 744 7.87 6.69 24.24
N PRO A 745 7.27 6.36 25.42
CA PRO A 745 6.05 6.95 25.94
C PRO A 745 6.27 8.26 26.71
N TYR A 746 7.49 8.52 27.21
CA TYR A 746 7.92 9.83 27.71
C TYR A 746 8.71 10.56 26.63
N ILE A 747 8.36 11.83 26.36
CA ILE A 747 9.07 12.65 25.37
C ILE A 747 9.73 13.87 25.98
N CYS A 748 9.47 14.20 27.25
CA CYS A 748 9.75 15.51 27.81
C CYS A 748 9.13 16.61 26.92
N ALA A 749 9.91 17.12 25.95
CA ALA A 749 9.60 18.14 24.96
C ALA A 749 8.89 19.37 25.56
N GLU A 750 9.03 19.51 26.88
CA GLU A 750 8.37 20.51 27.71
C GLU A 750 6.85 20.57 27.49
N ARG A 751 6.27 19.38 27.27
CA ARG A 751 4.83 19.15 27.15
C ARG A 751 4.23 18.82 28.49
N ASP A 752 2.94 19.13 28.68
CA ASP A 752 2.20 18.74 29.89
C ASP A 752 2.52 17.28 30.26
N MET A 753 2.99 17.07 31.49
CA MET A 753 3.35 15.74 32.02
C MET A 753 4.36 14.96 31.17
N GLY A 754 5.22 15.64 30.39
CA GLY A 754 6.21 15.03 29.53
C GLY A 754 5.63 14.30 28.30
N GLY A 755 4.39 14.64 27.91
CA GLY A 755 3.66 14.07 26.78
C GLY A 755 2.84 12.82 27.11
N PHE A 756 2.79 12.42 28.39
CA PHE A 756 1.89 11.36 28.83
C PHE A 756 0.42 11.81 28.78
N PRO A 757 -0.52 10.92 28.44
CA PRO A 757 -1.94 11.24 28.58
C PRO A 757 -2.32 11.41 30.04
N PHE A 758 -2.94 12.54 30.40
CA PHE A 758 -3.35 12.84 31.78
C PHE A 758 -4.29 11.78 32.38
N TRP A 759 -5.08 11.11 31.53
CA TRP A 759 -6.05 10.09 31.96
C TRP A 759 -5.38 8.89 32.62
N LEU A 760 -4.07 8.68 32.44
CA LEU A 760 -3.31 7.66 33.18
C LEU A 760 -3.44 7.87 34.69
N MET A 761 -3.38 9.12 35.16
CA MET A 761 -3.51 9.44 36.58
C MET A 761 -4.96 9.37 37.07
N THR A 762 -5.93 9.69 36.20
CA THR A 762 -7.36 9.52 36.51
C THR A 762 -7.74 8.05 36.66
N LYS A 763 -7.28 7.20 35.74
CA LYS A 763 -7.59 5.77 35.71
C LYS A 763 -6.81 4.98 36.76
N TYR A 764 -5.55 5.35 36.99
CA TYR A 764 -4.65 4.67 37.91
C TYR A 764 -4.01 5.68 38.88
N PRO A 765 -4.72 6.11 39.95
CA PRO A 765 -4.22 7.14 40.86
C PRO A 765 -2.88 6.80 41.55
N LYS A 766 -2.59 5.51 41.71
CA LYS A 766 -1.36 5.01 42.32
C LYS A 766 -0.24 4.69 41.32
N ILE A 767 -0.46 4.92 40.02
CA ILE A 767 0.51 4.60 38.98
C ILE A 767 1.87 5.23 39.27
N SER A 768 2.91 4.44 39.02
CA SER A 768 4.30 4.90 38.98
C SER A 768 4.75 4.95 37.53
N LEU A 769 4.94 6.16 37.02
CA LEU A 769 5.33 6.38 35.62
C LEU A 769 6.82 6.07 35.44
N ARG A 770 7.20 5.61 34.24
CA ARG A 770 8.60 5.32 33.89
C ARG A 770 9.24 4.27 34.84
N THR A 771 8.44 3.32 35.33
CA THR A 771 8.88 2.17 36.15
C THR A 771 8.28 0.86 35.60
N ASN A 772 8.56 -0.26 36.25
CA ASN A 772 7.96 -1.57 35.96
C ASN A 772 6.57 -1.76 36.59
N ASP A 773 5.84 -0.67 36.88
CA ASP A 773 4.44 -0.71 37.30
C ASP A 773 3.61 -1.43 36.20
N PRO A 774 2.87 -2.51 36.53
CA PRO A 774 2.12 -3.28 35.55
C PRO A 774 1.06 -2.48 34.79
N ASP A 775 0.46 -1.48 35.43
CA ASP A 775 -0.54 -0.63 34.80
C ASP A 775 0.11 0.32 33.81
N PHE A 776 1.26 0.90 34.17
CA PHE A 776 2.04 1.74 33.26
C PHE A 776 2.57 0.96 32.06
N GLN A 777 3.23 -0.18 32.31
CA GLN A 777 3.78 -1.02 31.24
C GLN A 777 2.69 -1.47 30.27
N ARG A 778 1.54 -1.91 30.78
CA ARG A 778 0.42 -2.34 29.94
C ARG A 778 -0.06 -1.23 29.00
N GLU A 779 -0.28 -0.02 29.53
CA GLU A 779 -0.77 1.08 28.70
C GLU A 779 0.29 1.57 27.72
N ALA A 780 1.55 1.69 28.15
CA ALA A 780 2.66 2.10 27.29
C ALA A 780 2.96 1.05 26.20
N GLU A 781 2.85 -0.25 26.51
CA GLU A 781 3.01 -1.32 25.53
C GLU A 781 2.00 -1.22 24.39
N ILE A 782 0.74 -0.98 24.74
CA ILE A 782 -0.34 -0.87 23.77
C ILE A 782 -0.13 0.35 22.85
N TRP A 783 0.24 1.49 23.45
CA TRP A 783 0.60 2.69 22.70
C TRP A 783 1.75 2.44 21.71
N LEU A 784 2.86 1.90 22.21
CA LEU A 784 4.06 1.66 21.41
C LEU A 784 3.80 0.64 20.29
N LYS A 785 3.08 -0.45 20.58
CA LYS A 785 2.68 -1.44 19.57
C LYS A 785 1.86 -0.81 18.46
N LEU A 786 0.81 -0.06 18.80
CA LEU A 786 -0.07 0.58 17.82
C LEU A 786 0.72 1.54 16.92
N MET A 787 1.48 2.45 17.52
CA MET A 787 2.21 3.48 16.78
C MET A 787 3.35 2.88 15.94
N MET A 788 4.12 1.92 16.47
CA MET A 788 5.21 1.27 15.71
C MET A 788 4.70 0.41 14.56
N LEU A 789 3.61 -0.34 14.74
CA LEU A 789 3.03 -1.13 13.66
C LEU A 789 2.55 -0.25 12.52
N ARG A 790 1.91 0.88 12.83
CA ARG A 790 1.46 1.87 11.84
C ARG A 790 2.64 2.51 11.10
N LEU A 791 3.75 2.76 11.80
CA LEU A 791 4.96 3.35 11.21
C LEU A 791 5.92 2.33 10.58
N SER A 792 5.67 1.03 10.70
CA SER A 792 6.59 -0.03 10.26
C SER A 792 7.01 0.07 8.79
N LYS A 793 6.09 0.43 7.89
CA LYS A 793 6.36 0.65 6.45
C LYS A 793 7.32 1.83 6.19
N TYR A 794 7.50 2.72 7.17
CA TYR A 794 8.40 3.87 7.07
C TYR A 794 9.80 3.58 7.64
N PHE A 795 10.06 2.40 8.22
CA PHE A 795 11.41 2.01 8.61
C PHE A 795 12.32 1.86 7.40
N TYR A 796 13.59 2.26 7.57
CA TYR A 796 14.57 2.29 6.49
C TYR A 796 14.79 0.91 5.86
N GLY A 797 14.87 -0.14 6.69
CA GLY A 797 14.95 -1.53 6.24
C GLY A 797 13.70 -2.07 5.54
N ASN A 798 12.59 -1.33 5.60
CA ASN A 798 11.34 -1.62 4.87
C ASN A 798 11.13 -0.64 3.69
N GLY A 799 12.14 0.17 3.35
CA GLY A 799 12.09 1.12 2.23
C GLY A 799 11.75 2.57 2.58
N GLY A 800 11.42 2.86 3.85
CA GLY A 800 11.03 4.20 4.30
C GLY A 800 12.18 5.11 4.76
N PRO A 801 11.88 6.29 5.32
CA PRO A 801 12.89 7.28 5.73
C PRO A 801 13.40 7.15 7.17
N ILE A 802 12.81 6.31 8.03
CA ILE A 802 13.14 6.24 9.46
C ILE A 802 14.39 5.37 9.68
N ILE A 803 15.50 6.01 10.02
CA ILE A 803 16.82 5.38 10.16
C ILE A 803 17.20 5.06 11.61
N ILE A 804 16.64 5.80 12.58
CA ILE A 804 16.93 5.66 14.00
C ILE A 804 15.62 5.75 14.78
N VAL A 805 15.47 4.92 15.80
CA VAL A 805 14.37 4.94 16.77
C VAL A 805 14.94 5.10 18.17
N GLN A 806 14.50 6.11 18.91
CA GLN A 806 14.88 6.28 20.30
C GLN A 806 14.08 5.33 21.20
N VAL A 807 14.78 4.74 22.18
CA VAL A 807 14.20 3.83 23.17
C VAL A 807 13.64 4.59 24.37
N GLU A 808 14.38 5.55 24.92
CA GLU A 808 13.95 6.34 26.08
C GLU A 808 14.71 7.67 26.17
N ASN A 809 14.12 8.68 26.83
CA ASN A 809 14.64 10.06 26.91
C ASN A 809 15.16 10.44 28.31
N GLU A 810 16.45 10.75 28.44
CA GLU A 810 17.07 11.31 29.66
C GLU A 810 16.63 10.59 30.94
N TYR A 811 16.77 9.26 30.96
CA TYR A 811 16.28 8.44 32.08
C TYR A 811 17.13 8.59 33.35
N GLY A 812 18.41 8.92 33.19
CA GLY A 812 19.40 9.06 34.26
C GLY A 812 19.17 10.22 35.21
N LEU A 813 18.23 11.11 34.87
CA LEU A 813 17.67 12.10 35.79
C LEU A 813 16.90 11.49 36.97
N LEU A 814 16.42 10.26 36.84
CA LEU A 814 15.65 9.58 37.89
C LEU A 814 16.59 8.97 38.95
N PRO A 815 16.35 9.22 40.24
CA PRO A 815 17.22 8.73 41.32
C PRO A 815 17.15 7.21 41.51
N ASP A 816 16.01 6.61 41.18
CA ASP A 816 15.74 5.18 41.35
C ASP A 816 15.79 4.49 39.99
N CYS A 817 17.00 4.17 39.53
CA CYS A 817 17.24 3.52 38.25
C CYS A 817 16.54 2.16 38.19
N ASN A 818 15.38 2.11 37.54
CA ASN A 818 14.62 0.87 37.41
C ASN A 818 15.14 0.05 36.22
N GLU A 819 16.08 -0.87 36.50
CA GLU A 819 16.69 -1.72 35.47
C GLU A 819 15.67 -2.60 34.74
N LEU A 820 14.64 -3.11 35.43
CA LEU A 820 13.60 -3.94 34.82
C LEU A 820 12.79 -3.16 33.77
N TYR A 821 12.47 -1.89 34.06
CA TYR A 821 11.80 -1.01 33.10
C TYR A 821 12.64 -0.78 31.85
N LYS A 822 13.94 -0.46 32.01
CA LYS A 822 14.85 -0.22 30.88
C LYS A 822 14.98 -1.45 29.99
N ILE A 823 15.12 -2.63 30.60
CA ILE A 823 15.20 -3.91 29.89
C ILE A 823 13.89 -4.18 29.13
N TRP A 824 12.73 -3.97 29.77
CA TRP A 824 11.43 -4.12 29.13
C TRP A 824 11.23 -3.17 27.94
N MET A 825 11.51 -1.87 28.10
CA MET A 825 11.43 -0.88 27.00
C MET A 825 12.34 -1.27 25.83
N ARG A 826 13.58 -1.66 26.12
CA ARG A 826 14.54 -2.15 25.14
C ARG A 826 13.97 -3.33 24.36
N ASP A 827 13.51 -4.36 25.06
CA ASP A 827 13.08 -5.61 24.45
C ASP A 827 11.81 -5.43 23.63
N LEU A 828 10.87 -4.60 24.11
CA LEU A 828 9.68 -4.23 23.37
C LEU A 828 10.02 -3.48 22.08
N ILE A 829 10.84 -2.42 22.14
CA ILE A 829 11.19 -1.64 20.95
C ILE A 829 12.05 -2.46 19.99
N ARG A 830 12.98 -3.29 20.48
CA ARG A 830 13.72 -4.24 19.64
C ARG A 830 12.81 -5.23 18.93
N PHE A 831 11.81 -5.76 19.63
CA PHE A 831 10.84 -6.67 19.02
C PHE A 831 10.06 -6.00 17.89
N LEU A 832 9.67 -4.73 18.07
CA LEU A 832 8.88 -3.96 17.11
C LEU A 832 9.70 -3.46 15.90
N VAL A 833 10.97 -3.10 16.10
CA VAL A 833 11.85 -2.52 15.06
C VAL A 833 12.72 -3.56 14.37
N GLN A 834 13.11 -4.62 15.07
CA GLN A 834 14.02 -5.66 14.60
C GLN A 834 15.34 -5.07 14.06
N ASP A 835 15.72 -5.42 12.83
CA ASP A 835 16.92 -4.93 12.14
C ASP A 835 16.64 -3.78 11.16
N LYS A 836 15.43 -3.17 11.22
CA LYS A 836 14.95 -2.21 10.21
C LYS A 836 15.38 -0.76 10.47
N ALA A 837 15.85 -0.44 11.68
CA ALA A 837 16.42 0.85 12.06
C ALA A 837 17.39 0.69 13.25
N VAL A 838 18.28 1.66 13.46
CA VAL A 838 19.18 1.68 14.64
C VAL A 838 18.40 2.14 15.87
N LEU A 839 18.68 1.52 17.03
CA LEU A 839 18.08 1.91 18.30
C LEU A 839 19.07 2.70 19.15
N PHE A 840 18.64 3.85 19.69
CA PHE A 840 19.44 4.70 20.59
C PHE A 840 18.75 4.98 21.93
N SER A 841 19.57 5.13 22.96
CA SER A 841 19.22 5.87 24.18
C SER A 841 20.04 7.15 24.24
N LEU A 842 19.61 8.11 25.04
CA LEU A 842 20.31 9.37 25.23
C LEU A 842 20.18 9.82 26.68
N ASP A 843 21.19 10.56 27.12
CA ASP A 843 21.16 11.23 28.41
C ASP A 843 22.12 12.41 28.46
N ARG A 844 21.94 13.28 29.46
CA ARG A 844 22.78 14.46 29.64
C ARG A 844 24.20 14.05 29.97
N SER A 845 25.18 14.81 29.48
CA SER A 845 26.61 14.52 29.72
C SER A 845 26.99 14.43 31.20
N VAL A 846 26.21 15.06 32.08
CA VAL A 846 26.40 15.04 33.53
C VAL A 846 25.78 13.81 34.21
N ASP A 847 24.76 13.20 33.62
CA ASP A 847 24.05 12.06 34.21
C ASP A 847 24.53 10.72 33.65
N LEU A 848 25.05 10.67 32.42
CA LEU A 848 25.61 9.45 31.84
C LEU A 848 26.62 8.72 32.74
N PRO A 849 27.55 9.41 33.46
CA PRO A 849 28.48 8.75 34.37
C PRO A 849 27.82 7.97 35.52
N THR A 850 26.54 8.22 35.83
CA THR A 850 25.79 7.44 36.83
C THR A 850 25.46 6.02 36.35
N GLY A 851 25.54 5.75 35.04
CA GLY A 851 25.16 4.48 34.42
C GLY A 851 23.65 4.30 34.24
N CYS A 852 22.82 5.15 34.85
CA CYS A 852 21.37 5.02 34.85
C CYS A 852 20.75 5.19 33.46
N GLY A 853 21.21 6.19 32.70
CA GLY A 853 20.79 6.46 31.32
C GLY A 853 21.30 5.45 30.28
N VAL A 854 22.24 4.59 30.66
CA VAL A 854 22.79 3.56 29.77
C VAL A 854 21.83 2.37 29.75
N ILE A 855 21.35 2.02 28.56
CA ILE A 855 20.48 0.86 28.33
C ILE A 855 21.32 -0.29 27.74
N PRO A 856 21.46 -1.43 28.46
CA PRO A 856 22.30 -2.53 28.00
C PRO A 856 21.94 -3.04 26.61
N GLY A 857 22.91 -3.02 25.69
CA GLY A 857 22.77 -3.50 24.31
C GLY A 857 22.20 -2.47 23.32
N ILE A 858 21.78 -1.29 23.79
CA ILE A 858 21.42 -0.16 22.93
C ILE A 858 22.61 0.80 22.89
N TYR A 859 22.80 1.53 21.79
CA TYR A 859 23.88 2.51 21.72
C TYR A 859 23.43 3.81 22.40
N THR A 860 24.20 4.25 23.41
CA THR A 860 23.88 5.46 24.18
C THR A 860 24.58 6.66 23.58
N THR A 861 23.82 7.73 23.41
CA THR A 861 24.26 9.04 22.90
C THR A 861 24.23 10.07 24.03
N VAL A 862 24.76 11.28 23.80
CA VAL A 862 24.89 12.31 24.84
C VAL A 862 24.20 13.60 24.45
N ASP A 863 23.67 14.31 25.44
CA ASP A 863 23.10 15.64 25.28
C ASP A 863 23.94 16.67 26.03
N PHE A 864 24.14 17.83 25.40
CA PHE A 864 24.87 18.95 25.99
C PHE A 864 24.63 20.27 25.25
N GLY A 865 24.82 21.38 25.95
CA GLY A 865 24.81 22.72 25.35
C GLY A 865 26.20 23.31 25.16
N ILE A 866 26.23 24.60 24.80
CA ILE A 866 27.45 25.39 24.60
C ILE A 866 28.36 25.47 25.84
N GLU A 867 27.82 25.17 27.02
CA GLU A 867 28.54 25.13 28.28
C GLU A 867 29.50 23.92 28.42
N VAL A 868 29.37 22.90 27.57
CA VAL A 868 30.24 21.72 27.56
C VAL A 868 31.14 21.73 26.34
N ASP A 869 32.45 21.57 26.54
CA ASP A 869 33.41 21.36 25.45
C ASP A 869 33.14 19.99 24.79
N PRO A 870 32.95 19.92 23.46
CA PRO A 870 32.77 18.64 22.76
C PRO A 870 33.83 17.58 23.07
N ARG A 871 35.09 17.94 23.38
CA ARG A 871 36.13 16.98 23.80
C ARG A 871 35.84 16.35 25.15
N LYS A 872 35.23 17.08 26.08
CA LYS A 872 34.80 16.53 27.37
C LYS A 872 33.62 15.59 27.18
N ALA A 873 32.64 15.97 26.33
CA ALA A 873 31.52 15.12 25.99
C ALA A 873 31.97 13.82 25.27
N GLU A 874 32.97 13.90 24.38
CA GLU A 874 33.62 12.73 23.81
C GLU A 874 34.15 11.80 24.91
N GLY A 875 34.86 12.32 25.92
CA GLY A 875 35.34 11.53 27.05
C GLY A 875 34.23 10.74 27.76
N VAL A 876 33.05 11.35 27.92
CA VAL A 876 31.86 10.70 28.52
C VAL A 876 31.33 9.56 27.63
N ILE A 877 31.14 9.80 26.32
CA ILE A 877 30.72 8.75 25.37
C ILE A 877 31.74 7.61 25.34
N ARG A 878 33.04 7.94 25.32
CA ARG A 878 34.13 6.95 25.28
C ARG A 878 34.24 6.14 26.58
N GLY A 879 33.75 6.69 27.70
CA GLY A 879 33.56 5.95 28.95
C GLY A 879 32.46 4.88 28.84
N CYS A 880 31.44 5.10 28.02
CA CYS A 880 30.36 4.14 27.76
C CYS A 880 30.74 3.11 26.68
N TYR A 881 31.31 3.58 25.55
CA TYR A 881 31.75 2.73 24.44
C TYR A 881 33.12 3.15 23.91
N LYS A 882 34.07 2.23 23.90
CA LYS A 882 35.43 2.46 23.36
C LYS A 882 35.45 2.76 21.86
N LYS A 883 34.45 2.27 21.11
CA LYS A 883 34.30 2.42 19.65
C LYS A 883 32.85 2.77 19.30
N GLY A 884 32.64 3.39 18.15
CA GLY A 884 31.33 3.84 17.67
C GLY A 884 31.29 5.36 17.37
N PRO A 885 30.23 5.84 16.69
CA PRO A 885 30.08 7.22 16.28
C PRO A 885 29.92 8.18 17.46
N LEU A 886 30.55 9.34 17.37
CA LEU A 886 30.26 10.43 18.30
C LEU A 886 28.93 11.05 17.91
N VAL A 887 27.97 11.01 18.83
CA VAL A 887 26.61 11.45 18.59
C VAL A 887 26.14 12.36 19.71
N CYS A 888 25.73 13.58 19.33
CA CYS A 888 25.01 14.49 20.21
C CYS A 888 23.54 14.55 19.77
N THR A 889 22.63 13.94 20.54
CA THR A 889 21.21 13.82 20.13
C THR A 889 20.42 15.08 20.47
N GLU A 890 20.80 15.80 21.52
CA GLU A 890 20.31 17.15 21.79
C GLU A 890 21.46 18.12 22.02
N PHE A 891 21.83 18.86 20.96
CA PHE A 891 22.71 20.01 21.06
C PHE A 891 21.90 21.28 21.31
N TYR A 892 21.93 21.78 22.55
CA TYR A 892 21.04 22.87 23.00
C TYR A 892 21.36 24.22 22.36
N THR A 893 20.58 24.62 21.36
CA THR A 893 20.72 25.88 20.60
C THR A 893 20.10 27.10 21.28
N GLY A 894 19.27 26.87 22.30
CA GLY A 894 18.60 27.89 23.09
C GLY A 894 18.06 27.28 24.38
N TRP A 895 16.96 27.83 24.92
CA TRP A 895 16.35 27.32 26.16
C TRP A 895 14.89 27.74 26.32
N ILE A 896 14.15 27.03 27.17
CA ILE A 896 12.75 27.30 27.51
C ILE A 896 12.54 28.58 28.33
N ASN A 897 11.35 29.17 28.15
CA ASN A 897 10.91 30.41 28.80
C ASN A 897 9.78 30.15 29.81
N TYR A 898 9.80 30.91 30.91
CA TYR A 898 8.85 30.82 32.02
C TYR A 898 8.22 32.18 32.30
N TRP A 899 7.02 32.17 32.88
CA TRP A 899 6.37 33.42 33.33
C TRP A 899 7.23 34.11 34.38
N GLY A 900 7.44 35.41 34.25
CA GLY A 900 8.20 36.25 35.19
C GLY A 900 9.73 36.24 34.99
N HIS A 901 10.22 35.50 33.99
CA HIS A 901 11.64 35.48 33.63
C HIS A 901 11.91 36.27 32.34
N ASN A 902 13.15 36.72 32.14
CA ASN A 902 13.59 37.25 30.84
C ASN A 902 13.66 36.13 29.79
N ILE A 903 13.44 36.47 28.51
CA ILE A 903 13.63 35.51 27.41
C ILE A 903 15.06 34.97 27.43
N LYS A 904 15.16 33.65 27.39
CA LYS A 904 16.43 32.95 27.34
C LYS A 904 16.98 32.99 25.91
N GLN A 905 18.21 33.46 25.79
CA GLN A 905 18.94 33.48 24.52
C GLN A 905 20.32 32.85 24.73
N LYS A 906 20.80 32.11 23.73
CA LYS A 906 22.14 31.53 23.72
C LYS A 906 23.02 32.22 22.68
N ASN A 907 24.31 32.37 23.00
CA ASN A 907 25.25 33.04 22.11
C ASN A 907 25.48 32.20 20.83
N TYR A 908 24.94 32.66 19.70
CA TYR A 908 25.02 31.94 18.43
C TYR A 908 26.46 31.75 17.93
N THR A 909 27.41 32.62 18.29
CA THR A 909 28.82 32.44 17.91
C THR A 909 29.46 31.25 18.63
N GLN A 910 29.08 30.98 19.88
CA GLN A 910 29.50 29.79 20.61
C GLN A 910 28.83 28.53 20.06
N ILE A 911 27.55 28.61 19.67
CA ILE A 911 26.85 27.52 18.98
C ILE A 911 27.61 27.14 17.70
N LEU A 912 27.99 28.11 16.88
CA LEU A 912 28.77 27.86 15.66
C LEU A 912 30.17 27.31 15.96
N LYS A 913 30.84 27.80 17.02
CA LYS A 913 32.14 27.28 17.44
C LYS A 913 32.06 25.80 17.83
N SER A 914 31.12 25.43 18.70
CA SER A 914 30.92 24.05 19.13
C SER A 914 30.42 23.16 17.97
N SER A 915 29.54 23.66 17.12
CA SER A 915 29.09 22.96 15.91
C SER A 915 30.25 22.70 14.95
N LYS A 916 31.11 23.70 14.73
CA LYS A 916 32.32 23.54 13.92
C LYS A 916 33.26 22.50 14.52
N GLN A 917 33.47 22.54 15.84
CA GLN A 917 34.31 21.57 16.53
C GLN A 917 33.76 20.14 16.39
N MET A 918 32.46 19.94 16.59
CA MET A 918 31.77 18.67 16.33
C MET A 918 31.92 18.24 14.86
N LEU A 919 31.78 19.18 13.92
CA LEU A 919 31.97 18.96 12.49
C LEU A 919 33.39 18.49 12.15
N ASP A 920 34.41 19.18 12.64
CA ASP A 920 35.83 18.84 12.49
C ASP A 920 36.18 17.47 13.10
N GLN A 921 35.53 17.11 14.21
CA GLN A 921 35.76 15.86 14.94
C GLN A 921 34.91 14.67 14.43
N GLY A 922 34.14 14.84 13.35
CA GLY A 922 33.38 13.73 12.77
C GLY A 922 32.05 13.37 13.47
N TRP A 923 31.56 14.18 14.41
CA TRP A 923 30.28 13.94 15.10
C TRP A 923 29.07 13.94 14.17
N SER A 924 28.12 13.04 14.38
CA SER A 924 26.73 13.28 13.95
C SER A 924 26.00 13.99 15.08
N PHE A 925 25.16 14.97 14.78
CA PHE A 925 24.47 15.69 15.85
C PHE A 925 23.15 16.30 15.40
N ASN A 926 22.32 16.62 16.37
CA ASN A 926 21.00 17.18 16.18
C ASN A 926 20.84 18.48 16.97
N TYR A 927 20.41 19.54 16.29
CA TYR A 927 20.12 20.83 16.92
C TYR A 927 18.78 20.76 17.67
N TYR A 928 18.83 20.84 19.00
CA TYR A 928 17.65 20.90 19.86
C TYR A 928 17.52 22.31 20.46
N MET A 929 16.64 23.19 20.00
CA MET A 929 15.66 23.02 18.92
C MET A 929 16.15 23.64 17.61
N PHE A 930 15.70 23.10 16.47
CA PHE A 930 15.85 23.78 15.18
C PHE A 930 14.63 24.66 14.84
N HIS A 931 13.45 24.24 15.27
CA HIS A 931 12.21 25.03 15.28
C HIS A 931 11.31 24.54 16.42
N GLY A 932 10.96 25.42 17.35
CA GLY A 932 10.15 25.06 18.51
C GLY A 932 8.63 25.25 18.33
N GLY A 933 8.18 26.32 17.67
CA GLY A 933 6.74 26.58 17.43
C GLY A 933 5.97 27.08 18.66
N THR A 934 4.68 26.72 18.77
CA THR A 934 3.76 27.26 19.80
C THR A 934 3.08 26.15 20.62
N ASN A 935 2.95 26.34 21.94
CA ASN A 935 2.10 25.51 22.80
C ASN A 935 0.63 26.01 22.73
N PHE A 936 -0.13 25.59 21.71
CA PHE A 936 -1.55 25.96 21.64
C PHE A 936 -2.35 25.39 22.83
N GLY A 937 -3.36 26.14 23.29
CA GLY A 937 -4.18 25.74 24.43
C GLY A 937 -3.42 25.63 25.76
N PHE A 938 -3.71 24.58 26.53
CA PHE A 938 -3.10 24.29 27.84
C PHE A 938 -2.04 23.19 27.77
N THR A 939 -1.29 23.15 26.68
CA THR A 939 -0.43 22.00 26.38
C THR A 939 1.04 22.17 26.81
N ASN A 940 1.40 23.34 27.31
CA ASN A 940 2.73 23.58 27.88
C ASN A 940 2.91 22.81 29.20
N GLY A 941 4.15 22.38 29.47
CA GLY A 941 4.51 21.82 30.76
C GLY A 941 4.93 22.87 31.79
N ALA A 942 5.46 22.37 32.90
CA ALA A 942 6.18 23.12 33.92
C ALA A 942 7.48 22.38 34.31
N SER A 943 8.40 23.10 34.94
CA SER A 943 9.65 22.54 35.46
C SER A 943 9.70 22.61 36.98
N ASP A 944 10.40 21.66 37.60
CA ASP A 944 10.69 21.65 39.04
C ASP A 944 12.21 21.67 39.27
N LEU A 945 12.86 22.68 38.71
CA LEU A 945 14.30 22.89 38.90
C LEU A 945 14.52 23.63 40.22
N ALA A 946 15.43 23.13 41.07
CA ALA A 946 15.76 23.69 42.37
C ALA A 946 14.56 23.82 43.35
N ALA A 947 13.64 22.84 43.34
CA ALA A 947 12.47 22.78 44.22
C ALA A 947 11.49 23.96 44.07
N THR A 948 11.49 24.62 42.90
CA THR A 948 10.59 25.73 42.59
C THR A 948 9.79 25.39 41.34
N TYR A 949 8.46 25.48 41.45
CA TYR A 949 7.55 25.24 40.33
C TYR A 949 7.59 26.40 39.33
N GLN A 950 7.95 26.11 38.08
CA GLN A 950 8.07 27.10 37.01
C GLN A 950 7.18 26.73 35.81
N SER A 951 6.03 27.42 35.68
CA SER A 951 5.15 27.28 34.51
C SER A 951 5.78 27.91 33.28
N GLN A 952 5.74 27.18 32.17
CA GLN A 952 6.20 27.69 30.88
C GLN A 952 5.16 28.62 30.24
N ILE A 953 5.63 29.42 29.28
CA ILE A 953 4.79 30.32 28.49
C ILE A 953 4.19 29.60 27.27
N THR A 954 3.27 30.28 26.57
CA THR A 954 2.61 29.77 25.35
C THR A 954 3.59 29.68 24.18
N SER A 955 4.46 30.69 24.01
CA SER A 955 5.51 30.65 22.99
C SER A 955 6.58 29.61 23.32
N TYR A 956 6.92 28.79 22.33
CA TYR A 956 8.03 27.84 22.44
C TYR A 956 9.05 28.10 21.34
N ASP A 957 9.33 29.38 21.08
CA ASP A 957 10.38 29.82 20.14
C ASP A 957 11.74 29.16 20.41
N TYR A 958 12.07 28.98 21.70
CA TYR A 958 13.30 28.35 22.18
C TYR A 958 14.59 29.08 21.75
N ASP A 959 14.53 30.31 21.21
CA ASP A 959 15.67 30.95 20.53
C ASP A 959 16.21 30.05 19.41
N ALA A 960 15.32 29.39 18.66
CA ALA A 960 15.69 28.43 17.64
C ALA A 960 16.19 29.10 16.32
N PRO A 961 16.93 28.38 15.47
CA PRO A 961 17.28 28.82 14.12
C PRO A 961 16.08 29.31 13.28
N LEU A 962 14.95 28.62 13.35
CA LEU A 962 13.67 29.14 12.87
C LEU A 962 12.86 29.64 14.06
N ASP A 963 12.40 30.89 14.01
CA ASP A 963 11.62 31.48 15.09
C ASP A 963 10.24 30.80 15.27
N GLU A 964 9.44 31.25 16.23
CA GLU A 964 8.09 30.73 16.50
C GLU A 964 7.19 30.70 15.24
N ALA A 965 7.30 31.70 14.36
CA ALA A 965 6.55 31.77 13.11
C ALA A 965 7.20 30.97 11.96
N GLY A 966 8.34 30.33 12.22
CA GLY A 966 9.10 29.54 11.26
C GLY A 966 9.94 30.37 10.30
N ASP A 967 10.20 31.63 10.60
CA ASP A 967 11.01 32.52 9.76
C ASP A 967 12.51 32.31 10.03
N PRO A 968 13.36 32.28 8.99
CA PRO A 968 14.80 32.12 9.15
C PRO A 968 15.47 33.28 9.91
N THR A 969 16.12 32.98 11.03
CA THR A 969 16.89 33.95 11.83
C THR A 969 18.35 34.08 11.34
N LEU A 970 19.11 35.00 11.93
CA LEU A 970 20.56 35.07 11.72
C LEU A 970 21.26 33.75 12.08
N LYS A 971 20.75 33.02 13.09
CA LYS A 971 21.28 31.72 13.52
C LYS A 971 21.10 30.67 12.42
N PHE A 972 19.96 30.65 11.72
CA PHE A 972 19.72 29.79 10.56
C PHE A 972 20.73 30.02 9.44
N TYR A 973 20.90 31.27 8.99
CA TYR A 973 21.81 31.57 7.88
C TYR A 973 23.26 31.26 8.25
N SER A 974 23.64 31.50 9.50
CA SER A 974 24.98 31.20 10.00
C SER A 974 25.26 29.70 10.07
N ILE A 975 24.28 28.90 10.52
CA ILE A 975 24.37 27.43 10.50
C ILE A 975 24.45 26.92 9.06
N ARG A 976 23.60 27.42 8.15
CA ARG A 976 23.65 27.05 6.73
C ARG A 976 25.01 27.32 6.10
N ASN A 977 25.59 28.49 6.35
CA ASN A 977 26.92 28.87 5.86
C ASN A 977 28.05 28.02 6.49
N LEU A 978 27.87 27.55 7.73
CA LEU A 978 28.80 26.60 8.33
C LEU A 978 28.68 25.24 7.63
N LEU A 979 27.47 24.71 7.48
CA LEU A 979 27.21 23.39 6.89
C LEU A 979 27.64 23.31 5.42
N SER A 980 27.53 24.40 4.64
CA SER A 980 28.01 24.44 3.25
C SER A 980 29.52 24.21 3.10
N LYS A 981 30.30 24.33 4.18
CA LYS A 981 31.73 24.03 4.18
C LYS A 981 32.04 22.54 4.36
N TYR A 982 31.08 21.75 4.84
CA TYR A 982 31.24 20.31 5.13
C TYR A 982 30.37 19.44 4.23
N PHE A 983 29.25 19.97 3.73
CA PHE A 983 28.29 19.23 2.92
C PHE A 983 27.96 19.98 1.64
N VAL A 984 27.70 19.23 0.57
CA VAL A 984 27.09 19.79 -0.64
C VAL A 984 25.63 20.11 -0.32
N LEU A 985 25.32 21.41 -0.24
CA LEU A 985 23.95 21.84 0.01
C LEU A 985 23.05 21.52 -1.20
N PRO A 986 21.79 21.13 -0.95
CA PRO A 986 20.84 20.95 -2.04
C PRO A 986 20.55 22.30 -2.72
N ASN A 987 20.39 22.28 -4.05
CA ASN A 987 20.04 23.46 -4.84
C ASN A 987 18.56 23.83 -4.67
N ILE A 988 18.18 24.21 -3.45
CA ILE A 988 16.83 24.58 -3.05
C ILE A 988 16.87 25.99 -2.47
N PRO A 989 16.06 26.94 -2.98
CA PRO A 989 15.99 28.28 -2.41
C PRO A 989 15.41 28.22 -1.00
N VAL A 990 15.96 29.03 -0.08
CA VAL A 990 15.38 29.19 1.25
C VAL A 990 14.00 29.83 1.09
N PRO A 991 12.90 29.19 1.54
CA PRO A 991 11.59 29.83 1.52
C PRO A 991 11.62 31.14 2.31
N LYS A 992 11.09 32.21 1.72
CA LYS A 992 11.10 33.55 2.33
C LYS A 992 10.21 33.57 3.58
N PRO A 993 10.53 34.43 4.57
CA PRO A 993 9.63 34.73 5.67
C PRO A 993 8.22 35.07 5.19
N ALA A 994 7.19 34.51 5.83
CA ALA A 994 5.81 34.85 5.50
C ALA A 994 5.50 36.27 6.02
N PRO A 995 4.91 37.16 5.21
CA PRO A 995 4.55 38.49 5.68
C PRO A 995 3.56 38.40 6.84
N LYS A 996 3.72 39.26 7.84
CA LYS A 996 2.86 39.33 9.01
C LYS A 996 1.85 40.47 8.85
N GLY A 997 0.59 40.23 9.20
CA GLY A 997 -0.48 41.20 9.09
C GLY A 997 -0.61 42.07 10.33
N ASN A 998 -0.83 43.38 10.13
CA ASN A 998 -1.34 44.29 11.15
C ASN A 998 -2.79 44.62 10.80
N TYR A 999 -3.73 44.18 11.62
CA TYR A 999 -5.17 44.31 11.34
C TYR A 999 -5.86 45.32 12.25
N GLY A 1000 -5.10 46.10 13.02
CA GLY A 1000 -5.61 47.18 13.85
C GLY A 1000 -6.09 46.73 15.24
N VAL A 1001 -6.88 47.59 15.87
CA VAL A 1001 -7.36 47.46 17.25
C VAL A 1001 -8.84 47.06 17.23
N PHE A 1002 -9.21 46.14 18.12
CA PHE A 1002 -10.56 45.62 18.28
C PHE A 1002 -11.04 45.87 19.70
N THR A 1003 -12.23 46.47 19.84
CA THR A 1003 -12.91 46.60 21.12
C THR A 1003 -13.73 45.34 21.41
N LEU A 1004 -13.36 44.61 22.44
CA LEU A 1004 -14.08 43.44 22.92
C LEU A 1004 -15.33 43.86 23.70
N ARG A 1005 -16.44 43.19 23.41
CA ARG A 1005 -17.72 43.36 24.11
C ARG A 1005 -17.84 42.34 25.23
N PRO A 1006 -18.31 42.72 26.42
CA PRO A 1006 -18.55 41.79 27.51
C PRO A 1006 -19.60 40.75 27.08
N ILE A 1007 -19.36 39.47 27.37
CA ILE A 1007 -20.33 38.39 27.14
C ILE A 1007 -20.98 38.02 28.47
N GLN A 1008 -20.19 37.46 29.39
CA GLN A 1008 -20.72 36.85 30.61
C GLN A 1008 -19.65 36.73 31.70
N SER A 1009 -20.01 37.07 32.95
CA SER A 1009 -19.18 36.78 34.14
C SER A 1009 -19.54 35.41 34.70
N LEU A 1010 -18.55 34.70 35.25
CA LEU A 1010 -18.72 33.40 35.87
C LEU A 1010 -19.62 33.44 37.12
N PHE A 1011 -19.74 34.59 37.78
CA PHE A 1011 -20.49 34.76 39.03
C PHE A 1011 -21.95 35.17 38.85
N ASN A 1012 -22.43 35.38 37.63
CA ASN A 1012 -23.83 35.75 37.40
C ASN A 1012 -24.74 34.51 37.50
N SER A 1013 -25.68 34.53 38.44
CA SER A 1013 -26.50 33.38 38.84
C SER A 1013 -27.72 33.08 37.94
N THR A 1014 -27.97 33.87 36.89
CA THR A 1014 -29.25 33.86 36.15
C THR A 1014 -29.19 33.37 34.69
N SER A 1015 -28.06 32.87 34.16
CA SER A 1015 -27.90 32.65 32.71
C SER A 1015 -27.04 31.43 32.29
N PRO A 1016 -27.19 30.92 31.04
CA PRO A 1016 -26.89 29.54 30.63
C PRO A 1016 -25.46 29.35 30.12
N ILE A 1017 -24.44 29.52 30.98
CA ILE A 1017 -23.13 28.93 30.64
C ILE A 1017 -23.28 27.42 30.82
N HIS A 1018 -23.08 26.64 29.76
CA HIS A 1018 -23.16 25.19 29.82
C HIS A 1018 -21.90 24.60 30.48
N LEU A 1019 -21.80 24.74 31.80
CA LEU A 1019 -20.71 24.17 32.60
C LEU A 1019 -21.20 22.97 33.40
N THR A 1020 -20.32 21.98 33.54
CA THR A 1020 -20.56 20.83 34.41
C THR A 1020 -20.30 21.24 35.85
N SER A 1021 -21.34 21.23 36.68
CA SER A 1021 -21.26 21.52 38.12
C SER A 1021 -21.71 20.32 38.95
N ARG A 1022 -21.08 20.10 40.10
CA ARG A 1022 -21.45 19.03 41.04
C ARG A 1022 -21.27 19.44 42.49
N GLN A 1023 -22.10 18.89 43.37
CA GLN A 1023 -21.99 19.06 44.82
C GLN A 1023 -21.17 17.91 45.41
N GLU A 1024 -20.19 18.24 46.23
CA GLU A 1024 -19.24 17.31 46.80
C GLU A 1024 -19.00 17.63 48.27
N LYS A 1025 -18.75 16.61 49.10
CA LYS A 1025 -18.45 16.83 50.52
C LYS A 1025 -17.12 17.55 50.71
N SER A 1026 -16.15 17.31 49.83
CA SER A 1026 -14.78 17.84 49.83
C SER A 1026 -14.42 18.34 48.44
N THR A 1027 -13.37 19.16 48.34
CA THR A 1027 -12.73 19.48 47.06
C THR A 1027 -12.15 18.23 46.40
N LYS A 1028 -11.96 18.31 45.08
CA LYS A 1028 -11.41 17.26 44.22
C LYS A 1028 -10.34 17.85 43.28
N SER A 1029 -9.30 17.08 43.01
CA SER A 1029 -8.27 17.37 42.00
C SER A 1029 -8.83 17.36 40.57
N PHE A 1030 -8.12 17.96 39.62
CA PHE A 1030 -8.46 17.94 38.18
C PHE A 1030 -8.55 16.50 37.64
N GLU A 1031 -7.66 15.63 38.09
CA GLU A 1031 -7.62 14.21 37.76
C GLU A 1031 -8.90 13.49 38.19
N GLU A 1032 -9.40 13.76 39.41
CA GLU A 1032 -10.69 13.25 39.91
C GLU A 1032 -11.90 13.89 39.21
N LEU A 1033 -11.73 15.06 38.58
CA LEU A 1033 -12.76 15.65 37.71
C LEU A 1033 -12.73 15.11 36.28
N GLY A 1034 -11.68 14.40 35.88
CA GLY A 1034 -11.46 14.01 34.48
C GLY A 1034 -11.21 15.22 33.57
N GLN A 1035 -10.63 16.31 34.09
CA GLN A 1035 -10.32 17.53 33.35
C GLN A 1035 -8.81 17.69 33.16
N CYS A 1036 -8.35 17.75 31.90
CA CYS A 1036 -6.93 17.82 31.59
C CYS A 1036 -6.31 19.19 31.93
N GLY A 1037 -6.90 20.26 31.40
CA GLY A 1037 -6.41 21.65 31.51
C GLY A 1037 -7.53 22.63 31.87
N GLY A 1038 -7.29 23.93 31.71
CA GLY A 1038 -8.30 24.94 32.01
C GLY A 1038 -8.36 25.37 33.47
N TYR A 1039 -9.56 25.69 33.94
CA TYR A 1039 -9.85 26.18 35.28
C TYR A 1039 -10.91 25.34 36.00
N VAL A 1040 -10.91 25.40 37.32
CA VAL A 1040 -12.00 24.84 38.14
C VAL A 1040 -12.41 25.88 39.18
N LEU A 1041 -13.71 26.10 39.31
CA LEU A 1041 -14.29 26.95 40.35
C LEU A 1041 -14.81 26.09 41.50
N TYR A 1042 -14.29 26.30 42.70
CA TYR A 1042 -14.76 25.68 43.94
C TYR A 1042 -15.51 26.71 44.78
N GLU A 1043 -16.77 26.45 45.13
CA GLU A 1043 -17.58 27.34 45.95
C GLU A 1043 -18.10 26.63 47.21
N THR A 1044 -18.05 27.30 48.36
CA THR A 1044 -18.67 26.83 49.61
C THR A 1044 -19.18 28.01 50.43
N VAL A 1045 -20.01 27.76 51.44
CA VAL A 1045 -20.49 28.80 52.37
C VAL A 1045 -19.64 28.74 53.64
N VAL A 1046 -19.06 29.87 54.03
CA VAL A 1046 -18.27 29.97 55.26
C VAL A 1046 -19.21 29.89 56.48
N PRO A 1047 -18.92 29.02 57.48
CA PRO A 1047 -19.76 28.90 58.67
C PRO A 1047 -19.98 30.22 59.44
N ALA A 1048 -21.16 30.38 60.03
CA ALA A 1048 -21.58 31.60 60.74
C ALA A 1048 -20.68 31.99 61.93
N ASN A 1049 -19.96 31.04 62.50
CA ASN A 1049 -19.10 31.23 63.68
C ASN A 1049 -17.67 31.70 63.34
N VAL A 1050 -17.33 31.88 62.06
CA VAL A 1050 -15.99 32.32 61.63
C VAL A 1050 -15.86 33.84 61.78
N LYS A 1051 -14.84 34.29 62.54
CA LYS A 1051 -14.59 35.70 62.84
C LYS A 1051 -13.86 36.44 61.70
N ASP A 1052 -13.90 37.77 61.76
CA ASP A 1052 -13.09 38.65 60.91
C ASP A 1052 -11.59 38.34 61.06
N GLY A 1053 -10.86 38.38 59.94
CA GLY A 1053 -9.43 38.08 59.90
C GLY A 1053 -9.08 36.59 59.98
N ALA A 1054 -10.05 35.69 59.81
CA ALA A 1054 -9.79 34.26 59.83
C ALA A 1054 -8.86 33.83 58.69
N LEU A 1055 -7.92 32.94 58.99
CA LEU A 1055 -6.91 32.49 58.04
C LEU A 1055 -7.46 31.32 57.23
N LEU A 1056 -7.61 31.53 55.92
CA LEU A 1056 -7.83 30.45 54.94
C LEU A 1056 -6.48 29.85 54.58
N ASP A 1057 -6.32 28.54 54.75
CA ASP A 1057 -5.13 27.78 54.39
C ASP A 1057 -5.48 26.68 53.38
N ILE A 1058 -4.72 26.62 52.28
CA ILE A 1058 -4.87 25.66 51.19
C ILE A 1058 -3.50 25.07 50.80
N CYS A 1059 -2.76 24.53 51.77
CA CYS A 1059 -1.49 23.81 51.53
C CYS A 1059 -1.56 22.72 50.42
N SER A 1060 -2.74 22.18 50.12
CA SER A 1060 -2.96 21.14 49.07
C SER A 1060 -3.35 21.71 47.71
N MET A 1061 -3.25 23.01 47.49
CA MET A 1061 -3.49 23.63 46.19
C MET A 1061 -2.24 23.51 45.34
N HIS A 1062 -2.37 22.98 44.13
CA HIS A 1062 -1.34 23.13 43.10
C HIS A 1062 -1.71 24.25 42.12
N ASP A 1063 -0.66 24.94 41.67
CA ASP A 1063 -0.65 26.05 40.71
C ASP A 1063 -1.10 27.39 41.28
N ARG A 1064 -2.28 27.89 40.93
CA ARG A 1064 -2.68 29.27 41.27
C ARG A 1064 -4.19 29.39 41.43
N ALA A 1065 -4.62 30.08 42.48
CA ALA A 1065 -6.03 30.34 42.77
C ALA A 1065 -6.33 31.82 43.00
N ASN A 1066 -7.39 32.32 42.35
CA ASN A 1066 -8.00 33.60 42.70
C ASN A 1066 -9.06 33.35 43.79
N VAL A 1067 -8.98 34.09 44.90
CA VAL A 1067 -9.84 33.95 46.07
C VAL A 1067 -10.88 35.06 46.08
N TYR A 1068 -12.16 34.69 46.20
CA TYR A 1068 -13.28 35.62 46.24
C TYR A 1068 -14.20 35.35 47.44
N LEU A 1069 -14.82 36.41 47.95
CA LEU A 1069 -15.78 36.34 49.04
C LEU A 1069 -17.06 37.11 48.66
N ASN A 1070 -18.19 36.41 48.61
CA ASN A 1070 -19.41 36.86 47.91
C ASN A 1070 -19.07 37.43 46.53
N HIS A 1071 -18.22 36.70 45.78
CA HIS A 1071 -17.79 37.07 44.43
C HIS A 1071 -16.96 38.38 44.32
N ASN A 1072 -16.53 38.96 45.45
CA ASN A 1072 -15.57 40.07 45.48
C ASN A 1072 -14.16 39.52 45.62
N PHE A 1073 -13.22 40.01 44.81
CA PHE A 1073 -11.83 39.56 44.84
C PHE A 1073 -11.13 39.95 46.15
N ILE A 1074 -10.45 38.98 46.77
CA ILE A 1074 -9.71 39.14 48.03
C ILE A 1074 -8.19 39.07 47.79
N GLY A 1075 -7.73 38.14 46.95
CA GLY A 1075 -6.32 37.97 46.65
C GLY A 1075 -6.02 36.71 45.86
N ILE A 1076 -4.72 36.44 45.68
CA ILE A 1076 -4.20 35.29 44.92
C ILE A 1076 -3.39 34.40 45.86
N LEU A 1077 -3.60 33.08 45.73
CA LEU A 1077 -2.71 32.05 46.26
C LEU A 1077 -1.91 31.46 45.10
N SER A 1078 -0.62 31.21 45.30
CA SER A 1078 0.29 30.80 44.23
C SER A 1078 1.37 29.84 44.72
N ARG A 1079 1.46 28.68 44.07
CA ARG A 1079 2.50 27.68 44.28
C ARG A 1079 3.88 28.22 43.93
N SER A 1080 4.01 29.00 42.85
CA SER A 1080 5.30 29.55 42.41
C SER A 1080 5.85 30.62 43.37
N GLU A 1081 4.96 31.29 44.11
CA GLU A 1081 5.32 32.31 45.10
C GLU A 1081 5.34 31.76 46.55
N ASN A 1082 5.06 30.46 46.73
CA ASN A 1082 4.89 29.81 48.03
C ASN A 1082 3.85 30.49 48.95
N VAL A 1083 2.76 31.00 48.37
CA VAL A 1083 1.66 31.65 49.10
C VAL A 1083 0.43 30.74 49.10
N TYR A 1084 0.17 30.08 50.23
CA TYR A 1084 -0.95 29.12 50.39
C TYR A 1084 -2.04 29.56 51.36
N SER A 1085 -1.87 30.71 52.02
CA SER A 1085 -2.84 31.20 52.98
C SER A 1085 -3.12 32.69 52.82
N ILE A 1086 -4.34 33.09 53.18
CA ILE A 1086 -4.80 34.49 53.10
C ILE A 1086 -5.82 34.77 54.21
N SER A 1087 -5.80 35.99 54.75
CA SER A 1087 -6.77 36.44 55.74
C SER A 1087 -8.08 36.85 55.07
N LEU A 1088 -9.22 36.37 55.59
CA LEU A 1088 -10.54 36.66 55.04
C LEU A 1088 -11.27 37.78 55.82
N PRO A 1089 -11.72 38.85 55.14
CA PRO A 1089 -12.44 39.95 55.80
C PRO A 1089 -13.93 39.63 55.99
N SER A 1090 -14.33 39.54 57.25
CA SER A 1090 -15.70 39.32 57.74
C SER A 1090 -16.41 38.17 57.01
N PRO A 1091 -15.91 36.92 57.09
CA PRO A 1091 -16.30 35.87 56.16
C PRO A 1091 -17.58 35.11 56.53
N ALA A 1092 -18.10 35.24 57.75
CA ALA A 1092 -19.30 34.53 58.20
C ALA A 1092 -20.47 34.61 57.21
N ASN A 1093 -21.07 33.46 56.88
CA ASN A 1093 -22.21 33.29 55.97
C ASN A 1093 -22.00 33.78 54.53
N LYS A 1094 -20.76 34.09 54.13
CA LYS A 1094 -20.44 34.48 52.76
C LYS A 1094 -20.05 33.26 51.92
N ILE A 1095 -20.26 33.36 50.61
CA ILE A 1095 -19.79 32.38 49.63
C ILE A 1095 -18.29 32.61 49.45
N LEU A 1096 -17.48 31.60 49.79
CA LEU A 1096 -16.07 31.53 49.42
C LEU A 1096 -15.98 30.87 48.04
N SER A 1097 -15.42 31.58 47.06
CA SER A 1097 -15.18 31.05 45.71
C SER A 1097 -13.69 31.03 45.40
N LEU A 1098 -13.18 29.90 44.91
CA LEU A 1098 -11.79 29.67 44.57
C LEU A 1098 -11.71 29.29 43.09
N LEU A 1099 -11.18 30.17 42.23
CA LEU A 1099 -10.94 29.85 40.82
C LEU A 1099 -9.50 29.40 40.64
N VAL A 1100 -9.29 28.12 40.37
CA VAL A 1100 -7.97 27.49 40.26
C VAL A 1100 -7.60 27.26 38.80
N GLU A 1101 -6.44 27.74 38.37
CA GLU A 1101 -5.86 27.56 37.03
C GLU A 1101 -4.91 26.36 37.01
N ASN A 1102 -5.03 25.45 36.03
CA ASN A 1102 -3.96 24.51 35.72
C ASN A 1102 -2.89 25.22 34.85
N GLN A 1103 -1.70 25.39 35.40
CA GLN A 1103 -0.58 26.05 34.75
C GLN A 1103 0.39 25.11 34.00
N GLY A 1104 0.09 23.81 33.97
CA GLY A 1104 0.87 22.76 33.31
C GLY A 1104 1.55 21.83 34.31
N ARG A 1105 1.44 20.53 34.12
CA ARG A 1105 2.12 19.51 34.96
C ARG A 1105 3.62 19.53 34.74
N ILE A 1106 4.35 19.16 35.79
CA ILE A 1106 5.80 19.00 35.73
C ILE A 1106 6.15 18.02 34.60
N SER A 1107 6.90 18.51 33.62
CA SER A 1107 7.26 17.78 32.40
C SER A 1107 8.69 17.26 32.41
N PHE A 1108 9.50 17.76 33.34
CA PHE A 1108 10.93 17.49 33.46
C PHE A 1108 11.34 17.48 34.93
N GLY A 1109 12.02 16.42 35.38
CA GLY A 1109 12.50 16.25 36.75
C GLY A 1109 11.87 15.08 37.50
N ARG A 1110 12.00 15.08 38.84
CA ARG A 1110 11.63 13.93 39.70
C ARG A 1110 10.14 13.83 40.00
N ASN A 1111 9.42 14.95 39.90
CA ASN A 1111 8.04 15.09 40.36
C ASN A 1111 7.04 15.14 39.19
N ILE A 1112 7.26 14.36 38.13
CA ILE A 1112 6.39 14.34 36.92
C ILE A 1112 4.94 13.93 37.25
N LYS A 1113 4.75 13.13 38.31
CA LYS A 1113 3.42 12.85 38.87
C LYS A 1113 2.92 14.06 39.66
N ASP A 1114 2.43 15.06 38.93
CA ASP A 1114 1.95 16.33 39.47
C ASP A 1114 0.42 16.42 39.32
N VAL A 1115 -0.30 16.08 40.39
CA VAL A 1115 -1.78 16.21 40.47
C VAL A 1115 -2.14 17.70 40.50
N LYS A 1116 -3.23 18.11 39.85
CA LYS A 1116 -3.62 19.53 39.75
C LYS A 1116 -4.89 19.86 40.53
N GLY A 1117 -5.09 21.13 40.86
CA GLY A 1117 -6.25 21.61 41.62
C GLY A 1117 -6.07 21.52 43.14
N ILE A 1118 -7.18 21.31 43.85
CA ILE A 1118 -7.21 21.22 45.32
C ILE A 1118 -7.59 19.79 45.75
N PHE A 1119 -6.58 19.01 46.15
CA PHE A 1119 -6.73 17.57 46.45
C PHE A 1119 -6.84 17.24 47.94
N ALA A 1120 -6.93 18.24 48.82
CA ALA A 1120 -7.36 18.09 50.20
C ALA A 1120 -8.23 19.29 50.62
N PRO A 1121 -9.12 19.15 51.61
CA PRO A 1121 -10.05 20.22 51.98
C PRO A 1121 -9.33 21.50 52.45
N PRO A 1122 -9.67 22.68 51.91
CA PRO A 1122 -9.25 23.97 52.46
C PRO A 1122 -9.64 24.11 53.93
N LYS A 1123 -8.82 24.79 54.73
CA LYS A 1123 -9.04 24.96 56.17
C LYS A 1123 -9.23 26.43 56.50
N ILE A 1124 -10.11 26.73 57.46
CA ILE A 1124 -10.15 28.04 58.11
C ILE A 1124 -9.74 27.85 59.57
N ASN A 1125 -8.69 28.56 60.01
CA ASN A 1125 -8.13 28.43 61.36
C ASN A 1125 -7.91 26.94 61.76
N ASN A 1126 -7.32 26.15 60.86
CA ASN A 1126 -7.08 24.71 60.97
C ASN A 1126 -8.33 23.79 60.94
N ILE A 1127 -9.53 24.33 60.75
CA ILE A 1127 -10.78 23.55 60.63
C ILE A 1127 -11.11 23.32 59.15
N PRO A 1128 -11.24 22.06 58.67
CA PRO A 1128 -11.61 21.76 57.29
C PRO A 1128 -12.99 22.28 56.90
N LEU A 1129 -13.10 22.91 55.73
CA LEU A 1129 -14.37 23.29 55.11
C LEU A 1129 -14.99 22.13 54.33
N VAL A 1130 -16.32 22.04 54.34
CA VAL A 1130 -17.10 20.98 53.69
C VAL A 1130 -18.25 21.56 52.88
N GLY A 1131 -18.82 20.77 51.98
CA GLY A 1131 -19.97 21.17 51.16
C GLY A 1131 -19.56 22.13 50.05
N TRP A 1132 -18.94 21.56 49.02
CA TRP A 1132 -18.35 22.26 47.89
C TRP A 1132 -19.17 22.06 46.62
N LYS A 1133 -19.54 23.16 45.97
CA LYS A 1133 -19.97 23.17 44.57
C LYS A 1133 -18.73 23.31 43.69
N ILE A 1134 -18.47 22.32 42.85
CA ILE A 1134 -17.31 22.30 41.95
C ILE A 1134 -17.81 22.47 40.51
N THR A 1135 -17.31 23.49 39.80
CA THR A 1135 -17.67 23.78 38.41
C THR A 1135 -16.44 23.67 37.52
N GLN A 1136 -16.53 22.82 36.48
CA GLN A 1136 -15.45 22.53 35.54
C GLN A 1136 -15.43 23.54 34.40
N LEU A 1137 -14.25 24.09 34.08
CA LEU A 1137 -14.00 24.95 32.93
C LEU A 1137 -12.80 24.41 32.12
N PRO A 1138 -12.97 23.36 31.30
CA PRO A 1138 -11.87 22.80 30.51
C PRO A 1138 -11.26 23.81 29.53
N LEU A 1139 -12.11 24.65 28.92
CA LEU A 1139 -11.71 25.73 28.01
C LEU A 1139 -10.85 25.26 26.81
N ASP A 1140 -11.12 24.06 26.32
CA ASP A 1140 -10.54 23.55 25.06
C ASP A 1140 -11.09 24.33 23.85
N ASP A 1141 -12.36 24.73 23.91
CA ASP A 1141 -13.07 25.56 22.94
C ASP A 1141 -14.00 26.59 23.63
N THR A 1142 -14.81 27.32 22.84
CA THR A 1142 -15.77 28.34 23.30
C THR A 1142 -17.20 27.82 23.46
N SER A 1143 -17.43 26.50 23.38
CA SER A 1143 -18.77 25.89 23.34
C SER A 1143 -19.66 26.29 24.53
N CYS A 1144 -19.06 26.48 25.70
CA CYS A 1144 -19.76 26.87 26.94
C CYS A 1144 -20.47 28.22 26.87
N ILE A 1145 -20.08 29.10 25.93
CA ILE A 1145 -20.65 30.43 25.72
C ILE A 1145 -21.22 30.64 24.32
N ARG A 1146 -21.24 29.63 23.45
CA ARG A 1146 -21.55 29.76 22.00
C ARG A 1146 -22.92 30.37 21.72
N ASN A 1147 -23.88 30.24 22.63
CA ASN A 1147 -25.24 30.77 22.51
C ASN A 1147 -25.47 32.09 23.27
N LEU A 1148 -24.42 32.69 23.84
CA LEU A 1148 -24.50 33.92 24.61
C LEU A 1148 -24.17 35.12 23.73
N PHE A 1149 -24.97 36.18 23.84
CA PHE A 1149 -24.76 37.43 23.13
C PHE A 1149 -24.03 38.46 24.01
N PRO A 1150 -23.33 39.43 23.40
CA PRO A 1150 -22.72 40.51 24.16
C PRO A 1150 -23.73 41.28 25.02
N THR A 1151 -23.36 41.56 26.26
CA THR A 1151 -24.12 42.37 27.21
C THR A 1151 -23.57 43.80 27.29
N GLN A 1152 -24.44 44.76 27.62
CA GLN A 1152 -24.04 46.14 27.91
C GLN A 1152 -23.57 46.31 29.37
N ASN A 1153 -23.81 45.32 30.23
CA ASN A 1153 -23.44 45.39 31.64
C ASN A 1153 -21.92 45.40 31.82
N LYS A 1154 -21.44 46.21 32.76
CA LYS A 1154 -20.07 46.11 33.24
C LYS A 1154 -19.92 44.77 33.96
N LEU A 1155 -18.96 43.95 33.52
CA LEU A 1155 -18.66 42.66 34.13
C LEU A 1155 -17.46 42.78 35.05
N THR A 1156 -17.54 42.11 36.20
CA THR A 1156 -16.38 41.85 37.07
C THR A 1156 -15.78 40.50 36.67
N PRO A 1157 -14.47 40.42 36.39
CA PRO A 1157 -13.79 39.14 36.17
C PRO A 1157 -13.98 38.18 37.36
N PRO A 1158 -14.00 36.85 37.12
CA PRO A 1158 -13.69 36.17 35.85
C PRO A 1158 -14.81 36.30 34.81
N ALA A 1159 -14.48 36.72 33.59
CA ALA A 1159 -15.47 37.03 32.56
C ALA A 1159 -14.98 36.81 31.13
N PHE A 1160 -15.92 36.50 30.24
CA PHE A 1160 -15.71 36.38 28.81
C PHE A 1160 -15.98 37.69 28.07
N TYR A 1161 -15.14 37.98 27.08
CA TYR A 1161 -15.26 39.12 26.17
C TYR A 1161 -15.06 38.63 24.73
N SER A 1162 -15.72 39.27 23.76
CA SER A 1162 -15.59 38.86 22.35
C SER A 1162 -15.69 40.03 21.38
N ALA A 1163 -15.04 39.91 20.22
CA ALA A 1163 -15.23 40.79 19.08
C ALA A 1163 -15.29 40.00 17.78
N GLU A 1164 -16.11 40.51 16.86
CA GLU A 1164 -16.15 40.05 15.47
C GLU A 1164 -15.47 41.08 14.57
N PHE A 1165 -14.74 40.60 13.56
CA PHE A 1165 -14.14 41.45 12.54
C PHE A 1165 -14.01 40.74 11.20
N THR A 1166 -13.87 41.50 10.12
CA THR A 1166 -13.57 40.98 8.79
C THR A 1166 -12.19 41.45 8.39
N LEU A 1167 -11.39 40.57 7.80
CA LEU A 1167 -10.05 40.94 7.34
C LEU A 1167 -10.13 41.84 6.10
N PRO A 1168 -9.19 42.79 5.94
CA PRO A 1168 -9.13 43.64 4.75
C PRO A 1168 -8.55 42.92 3.51
N SER A 1169 -7.90 41.77 3.70
CA SER A 1169 -7.19 41.03 2.66
C SER A 1169 -7.09 39.54 3.03
N PHE A 1170 -6.44 38.75 2.17
CA PHE A 1170 -6.19 37.34 2.45
C PHE A 1170 -5.43 37.17 3.78
N PRO A 1171 -5.76 36.15 4.61
CA PRO A 1171 -5.14 35.98 5.91
C PRO A 1171 -3.62 35.85 5.85
N LEU A 1172 -2.95 36.62 6.70
CA LEU A 1172 -1.53 36.54 7.01
C LEU A 1172 -1.39 36.09 8.46
N ASP A 1173 -0.25 35.48 8.77
CA ASP A 1173 0.17 35.29 10.15
C ASP A 1173 0.21 36.64 10.90
N THR A 1174 -0.13 36.66 12.18
CA THR A 1174 -0.18 37.91 12.98
C THR A 1174 0.10 37.61 14.45
N TYR A 1175 0.06 38.64 15.30
CA TYR A 1175 0.25 38.53 16.74
C TYR A 1175 -0.88 39.22 17.49
N VAL A 1176 -1.51 38.52 18.44
CA VAL A 1176 -2.55 39.09 19.31
C VAL A 1176 -1.89 39.80 20.48
N ASP A 1177 -1.96 41.13 20.48
CA ASP A 1177 -1.50 42.02 21.55
C ASP A 1177 -2.62 42.24 22.56
N VAL A 1178 -2.38 41.78 23.78
CA VAL A 1178 -3.28 41.91 24.93
C VAL A 1178 -2.73 42.83 26.00
N SER A 1179 -1.88 43.78 25.62
CA SER A 1179 -1.38 44.81 26.53
C SER A 1179 -2.53 45.48 27.29
N GLY A 1180 -2.39 45.61 28.61
CA GLY A 1180 -3.37 46.24 29.50
C GLY A 1180 -4.49 45.31 30.01
N TRP A 1181 -4.53 44.05 29.56
CA TRP A 1181 -5.30 42.98 30.22
C TRP A 1181 -4.51 42.34 31.37
N GLY A 1182 -5.18 41.59 32.24
CA GLY A 1182 -4.58 40.96 33.43
C GLY A 1182 -3.98 39.60 33.11
N LYS A 1183 -4.82 38.55 33.17
CA LYS A 1183 -4.41 37.17 32.89
C LYS A 1183 -5.58 36.34 32.39
N GLY A 1184 -5.34 35.50 31.39
CA GLY A 1184 -6.38 34.68 30.81
C GLY A 1184 -5.99 33.83 29.62
N VAL A 1185 -6.98 33.54 28.78
CA VAL A 1185 -6.88 32.67 27.60
C VAL A 1185 -7.59 33.29 26.41
N ILE A 1186 -7.05 33.09 25.20
CA ILE A 1186 -7.62 33.62 23.96
C ILE A 1186 -8.02 32.48 23.01
N PHE A 1187 -9.14 32.70 22.33
CA PHE A 1187 -9.66 31.85 21.28
C PHE A 1187 -9.84 32.66 20.00
N VAL A 1188 -9.51 32.05 18.86
CA VAL A 1188 -9.77 32.62 17.54
C VAL A 1188 -10.54 31.59 16.72
N ASN A 1189 -11.75 31.94 16.28
CA ASN A 1189 -12.62 31.02 15.53
C ASN A 1189 -12.78 29.64 16.21
N ASP A 1190 -13.02 29.67 17.53
CA ASP A 1190 -13.15 28.50 18.43
C ASP A 1190 -11.86 27.69 18.66
N ILE A 1191 -10.71 28.14 18.15
CA ILE A 1191 -9.40 27.53 18.42
C ILE A 1191 -8.75 28.23 19.61
N ASN A 1192 -8.44 27.50 20.68
CA ASN A 1192 -7.68 28.02 21.81
C ASN A 1192 -6.22 28.25 21.40
N ILE A 1193 -5.81 29.52 21.28
CA ILE A 1193 -4.46 29.88 20.84
C ILE A 1193 -3.46 30.01 22.01
N GLY A 1194 -3.93 29.86 23.25
CA GLY A 1194 -3.09 29.76 24.44
C GLY A 1194 -3.34 30.83 25.50
N ARG A 1195 -2.47 30.83 26.51
CA ARG A 1195 -2.55 31.67 27.71
C ARG A 1195 -1.80 32.98 27.55
N TYR A 1196 -2.27 34.02 28.23
CA TYR A 1196 -1.61 35.33 28.30
C TYR A 1196 -1.43 35.82 29.73
N TRP A 1197 -0.34 36.55 29.97
CA TRP A 1197 -0.06 37.22 31.24
C TRP A 1197 0.90 38.43 31.05
N PRO A 1198 0.45 39.49 30.36
CA PRO A 1198 1.31 40.59 29.91
C PRO A 1198 1.91 41.42 31.05
N SER A 1199 1.29 41.42 32.24
CA SER A 1199 1.81 42.09 33.43
C SER A 1199 3.04 41.40 34.03
N VAL A 1200 3.16 40.09 33.82
CA VAL A 1200 4.27 39.28 34.33
C VAL A 1200 5.32 38.99 33.24
N GLY A 1201 4.89 38.82 31.99
CA GLY A 1201 5.78 38.56 30.86
C GLY A 1201 6.52 37.22 30.96
N PRO A 1202 7.50 36.94 30.08
CA PRO A 1202 8.05 37.85 29.08
C PRO A 1202 7.22 37.95 27.79
N GLN A 1203 6.23 37.06 27.62
CA GLN A 1203 5.33 37.06 26.48
C GLN A 1203 4.17 38.03 26.70
N VAL A 1204 4.05 39.03 25.81
CA VAL A 1204 2.91 39.97 25.80
C VAL A 1204 1.96 39.65 24.65
N THR A 1205 2.50 39.22 23.51
CA THR A 1205 1.71 38.86 22.33
C THR A 1205 1.67 37.35 22.09
N LEU A 1206 0.55 36.86 21.54
CA LEU A 1206 0.40 35.45 21.13
C LEU A 1206 0.51 35.35 19.61
N TYR A 1207 1.32 34.40 19.11
CA TYR A 1207 1.39 34.11 17.67
C TYR A 1207 0.06 33.51 17.18
N LEU A 1208 -0.47 34.08 16.11
CA LEU A 1208 -1.69 33.63 15.45
C LEU A 1208 -1.39 33.26 14.00
N PRO A 1209 -1.39 31.94 13.67
CA PRO A 1209 -1.25 31.48 12.30
C PRO A 1209 -2.38 32.00 11.40
N GLY A 1210 -2.03 32.48 10.21
CA GLY A 1210 -2.99 32.95 9.21
C GLY A 1210 -3.97 31.87 8.77
N CYS A 1211 -3.57 30.59 8.81
CA CYS A 1211 -4.46 29.46 8.53
C CYS A 1211 -5.57 29.23 9.57
N TYR A 1212 -5.51 29.88 10.75
CA TYR A 1212 -6.60 29.87 11.75
C TYR A 1212 -7.58 31.02 11.55
N LEU A 1213 -7.25 31.97 10.68
CA LEU A 1213 -8.10 33.09 10.29
C LEU A 1213 -8.91 32.72 9.03
N ARG A 1214 -10.14 33.24 8.96
CA ARG A 1214 -11.04 33.10 7.82
C ARG A 1214 -10.81 34.26 6.84
N PRO A 1215 -10.74 34.01 5.53
CA PRO A 1215 -10.55 35.06 4.52
C PRO A 1215 -11.82 35.92 4.36
N PRO A 1216 -11.69 37.17 3.85
CA PRO A 1216 -12.84 38.00 3.55
C PRO A 1216 -13.75 37.34 2.48
N PRO A 1217 -15.09 37.53 2.57
CA PRO A 1217 -15.83 38.38 3.50
C PRO A 1217 -16.23 37.67 4.82
N LEU A 1218 -15.67 36.51 5.12
CA LEU A 1218 -16.03 35.76 6.32
C LEU A 1218 -15.56 36.50 7.58
N LYS A 1219 -16.42 36.50 8.59
CA LYS A 1219 -16.11 37.07 9.89
C LYS A 1219 -15.23 36.13 10.71
N ASN A 1220 -14.23 36.73 11.34
CA ASN A 1220 -13.42 36.16 12.39
C ASN A 1220 -13.99 36.55 13.75
N VAL A 1221 -13.89 35.65 14.72
CA VAL A 1221 -14.30 35.90 16.11
C VAL A 1221 -13.09 35.70 17.01
N ILE A 1222 -12.77 36.72 17.81
CA ILE A 1222 -11.80 36.59 18.91
C ILE A 1222 -12.59 36.61 20.22
N THR A 1223 -12.33 35.62 21.06
CA THR A 1223 -12.92 35.51 22.41
C THR A 1223 -11.79 35.44 23.43
N LEU A 1224 -11.96 36.15 24.53
CA LEU A 1224 -10.99 36.26 25.61
C LEU A 1224 -11.68 35.94 26.95
N PHE A 1225 -11.08 35.07 27.76
CA PHE A 1225 -11.48 34.79 29.13
C PHE A 1225 -10.49 35.45 30.08
N GLU A 1226 -10.90 36.50 30.79
CA GLU A 1226 -10.08 37.30 31.72
C GLU A 1226 -10.41 36.93 33.16
N THR A 1227 -9.39 36.83 34.02
CA THR A 1227 -9.54 36.34 35.40
C THR A 1227 -9.23 37.37 36.49
N GLU A 1228 -8.54 38.46 36.17
CA GLU A 1228 -8.04 39.43 37.17
C GLU A 1228 -8.77 40.78 37.07
N PHE A 1229 -8.54 41.54 36.00
CA PHE A 1229 -9.14 42.86 35.82
C PHE A 1229 -9.41 43.19 34.35
N THR A 1230 -10.43 44.00 34.10
CA THR A 1230 -10.85 44.39 32.75
C THR A 1230 -10.01 45.56 32.24
N HIS A 1231 -9.48 45.45 31.01
CA HIS A 1231 -8.84 46.57 30.33
C HIS A 1231 -9.82 47.77 30.24
N PRO A 1232 -9.40 49.01 30.60
CA PRO A 1232 -10.30 50.18 30.64
C PRO A 1232 -11.07 50.43 29.34
N LEU A 1233 -10.40 50.27 28.19
CA LEU A 1233 -11.00 50.39 26.84
C LEU A 1233 -11.53 49.05 26.27
N ARG A 1234 -11.28 47.91 26.94
CA ARG A 1234 -11.55 46.55 26.42
C ARG A 1234 -10.93 46.27 25.05
N GLU A 1235 -9.73 46.78 24.78
CA GLU A 1235 -9.11 46.69 23.46
C GLU A 1235 -8.07 45.57 23.39
N ILE A 1236 -7.98 44.93 22.21
CA ILE A 1236 -6.86 44.09 21.81
C ILE A 1236 -6.38 44.55 20.44
N ALA A 1237 -5.15 44.23 20.04
CA ALA A 1237 -4.65 44.57 18.71
C ALA A 1237 -4.07 43.35 17.97
N LEU A 1238 -4.18 43.33 16.65
CA LEU A 1238 -3.50 42.36 15.79
C LEU A 1238 -2.32 43.05 15.11
N ARG A 1239 -1.10 42.61 15.43
CA ARG A 1239 0.15 43.26 15.05
C ARG A 1239 0.96 42.40 14.07
N ASP A 1240 1.78 43.06 13.27
CA ASP A 1240 2.75 42.43 12.36
C ASP A 1240 4.08 42.05 13.04
N LYS A 1241 4.28 42.43 14.30
CA LYS A 1241 5.48 42.11 15.08
C LYS A 1241 5.11 41.65 16.49
N PRO A 1242 5.86 40.69 17.07
CA PRO A 1242 5.63 40.28 18.43
C PRO A 1242 6.18 41.33 19.43
N PHE A 1243 5.53 41.43 20.59
CA PHE A 1243 6.04 42.14 21.75
C PHE A 1243 6.50 41.14 22.80
N LEU A 1244 7.80 41.19 23.05
CA LEU A 1244 8.57 40.27 23.88
C LEU A 1244 9.46 41.11 24.82
N ASN A 1245 9.74 40.64 26.03
CA ASN A 1245 10.58 41.30 27.05
C ASN A 1245 10.01 42.60 27.67
N LYS A 1246 8.79 42.56 28.20
CA LYS A 1246 8.36 43.51 29.23
C LYS A 1246 8.60 42.86 30.59
N THR A 1247 9.77 43.09 31.21
CA THR A 1247 9.98 42.76 32.63
C THR A 1247 9.20 43.78 33.47
N PRO A 1248 8.68 43.42 34.66
CA PRO A 1248 8.29 44.44 35.63
C PRO A 1248 9.54 45.27 35.94
N THR A 1249 9.54 46.56 35.59
CA THR A 1249 10.36 47.51 36.34
C THR A 1249 9.93 47.36 37.80
N THR A 1250 10.88 46.99 38.65
CA THR A 1250 10.76 46.94 40.12
C THR A 1250 9.85 48.02 40.69
#